data_AF-A0A351XNM4-F1
#
_entry.id   AF-A0A351XNM4-F1
#
_cell.length_a   1.000
_cell.length_b   1.000
_cell.length_c   1.000
_cell.angle_alpha   90.00
_cell.angle_beta   90.00
_cell.angle_gamma   90.00
#
_symmetry.space_group_name_H-M   'P 1'
#
loop_
_entity.id
_entity.type
_entity.pdbx_description
1 polymer ?
#
loop_
_entity_poly.entity_id
_entity_poly.type
_entity_poly.pdbx_seq_one_letter_code
_entity_poly.pdbx_strand_id
1 'polypeptide(L)'
;MIKKTKRTAKLRWHFKRAIMPFMLAFALALTAITPVNATAESATPGSKKISHEARKGSDEDLSSYTKIYTIADLVNINNNPRGKYVLMNDIDITEETKKGGSWDTGHGWTPLNSFRGTLDGNGHKIIGMHIYGTFSDIGDSDAYVGLFRINLGTIKRLGLSNVDINTETISNIFQGYAGGIVGYNKGTISECYVDGVIYNQGDCTGGIAGFLSSYNGSIISNCYNAAKVSGNGIAGSKGDYFPYDKCGAYYNYNIGEVEGYPIIINDHAGNYALKGKDLNTANIDTTILTEAQMRTQSVYVGFDFKNIWEIDPYSSYPYPQLKSNRQHRIDGFDIVTPPSKTNYSQGEKIDLSGGTVNIIYEDGYSTTVAMTEDMLQEYDTSLVGEQTIFVEYGGKKTSFTITVKSIDVTSVKITGDGNSMAKGSSMQLKAVLKPDSVTDAIVQWSSSNNEVATVDEKGMVKALSTGRAEIAATSINGIVGQYSINVTVPCVSINLNSTEVTVYKDASFELASTLSPVDATDKVSYKVANPGIAIVNDSGKITGRAAGETKVTASAGGKTATCNVTVKRKLDDFRIEGVIDKEYTGSKVKQKIKVTDGSTVLDKDKDYKVSYTDNDRTGTATVLVTGLGYYEGSIEKDFKISEESTGKTPASSTSPGRTPVASKVPAASTAPSKSPAVSAAPGKSPTASTAPGKSTAPSAAPSKI
;
A
#
# COMPACT_ATOMS: atom_id res chain seq x y z
N MET A 1 28.15 33.92 34.85
CA MET A 1 27.91 33.82 36.30
C MET A 1 27.27 32.47 36.62
N ILE A 2 27.76 31.86 37.70
CA ILE A 2 27.30 30.69 38.46
C ILE A 2 25.77 30.83 38.76
N LYS A 3 24.85 29.85 38.70
CA LYS A 3 24.73 28.59 39.48
C LYS A 3 23.54 27.72 38.97
N LYS A 4 23.69 26.41 39.18
CA LYS A 4 22.77 25.26 39.00
C LYS A 4 21.31 25.47 39.44
N THR A 5 20.36 24.70 38.86
CA THR A 5 19.47 23.73 39.58
C THR A 5 18.85 22.70 38.59
N LYS A 6 18.53 21.51 39.11
CA LYS A 6 18.30 20.20 38.46
C LYS A 6 16.86 19.91 37.99
N ARG A 7 16.81 18.96 37.03
CA ARG A 7 15.81 17.87 36.78
C ARG A 7 14.41 18.21 36.22
N THR A 8 14.13 17.73 34.99
CA THR A 8 13.36 16.50 34.71
C THR A 8 13.35 16.18 33.19
N ALA A 9 13.11 14.92 32.86
CA ALA A 9 13.50 14.24 31.62
C ALA A 9 12.42 14.20 30.52
N LYS A 10 12.82 14.01 29.25
CA LYS A 10 12.37 12.88 28.40
C LYS A 10 13.07 12.81 27.03
N LEU A 11 13.53 11.58 26.74
CA LEU A 11 13.62 10.87 25.46
C LEU A 11 14.38 11.49 24.27
N ARG A 12 15.53 10.88 23.95
CA ARG A 12 16.10 10.80 22.61
C ARG A 12 16.36 9.33 22.25
N TRP A 13 15.81 8.92 21.12
CA TRP A 13 16.22 7.74 20.36
C TRP A 13 17.24 8.20 19.32
N HIS A 14 18.41 7.57 19.23
CA HIS A 14 19.15 7.42 17.97
C HIS A 14 20.23 6.33 18.05
N PHE A 15 20.14 5.45 17.06
CA PHE A 15 21.15 4.59 16.45
C PHE A 15 22.61 5.06 16.54
N LYS A 16 23.52 4.10 16.76
CA LYS A 16 24.80 4.03 16.03
C LYS A 16 25.22 2.57 15.78
N ARG A 17 25.54 2.30 14.51
CA ARG A 17 26.25 1.12 13.97
C ARG A 17 27.76 1.19 14.27
N ALA A 18 28.40 0.03 14.46
CA ALA A 18 29.81 -0.25 14.17
C ALA A 18 29.94 -1.78 13.92
N ILE A 19 30.19 -2.24 12.68
CA ILE A 19 31.47 -2.69 12.08
C ILE A 19 32.01 -4.05 12.64
N MET A 20 31.68 -5.14 11.92
CA MET A 20 32.49 -6.28 11.36
C MET A 20 33.61 -7.00 12.19
N PRO A 21 34.12 -8.17 11.75
CA PRO A 21 33.54 -9.53 11.64
C PRO A 21 34.27 -10.57 12.55
N PHE A 22 33.78 -11.81 12.66
CA PHE A 22 34.56 -12.93 13.22
C PHE A 22 34.39 -14.19 12.36
N MET A 23 35.50 -14.74 11.87
CA MET A 23 35.60 -16.09 11.32
C MET A 23 36.64 -16.90 12.09
N LEU A 24 36.22 -18.10 12.48
CA LEU A 24 36.97 -19.35 12.71
C LEU A 24 38.10 -19.39 13.75
N ALA A 25 37.83 -20.12 14.85
CA ALA A 25 38.79 -21.06 15.44
C ALA A 25 38.05 -22.19 16.17
N PHE A 26 38.41 -23.41 15.79
CA PHE A 26 37.98 -24.69 16.36
C PHE A 26 38.61 -24.91 17.74
N ALA A 27 37.84 -25.29 18.76
CA ALA A 27 38.35 -25.98 19.95
C ALA A 27 37.25 -26.77 20.66
N LEU A 28 37.47 -28.08 20.81
CA LEU A 28 36.75 -28.97 21.70
C LEU A 28 36.76 -28.43 23.14
N ALA A 29 35.60 -28.44 23.80
CA ALA A 29 35.52 -28.68 25.25
C ALA A 29 34.16 -29.28 25.60
N LEU A 30 34.23 -30.50 26.11
CA LEU A 30 33.15 -31.29 26.68
C LEU A 30 32.79 -30.71 28.07
N THR A 31 31.59 -30.18 28.26
CA THR A 31 31.00 -30.01 29.60
C THR A 31 29.47 -30.13 29.56
N ALA A 32 28.96 -30.97 30.45
CA ALA A 32 27.55 -31.25 30.66
C ALA A 32 26.76 -30.00 31.09
N ILE A 33 25.57 -29.81 30.51
CA ILE A 33 24.56 -28.89 31.03
C ILE A 33 23.31 -29.71 31.35
N THR A 34 22.94 -29.67 32.63
CA THR A 34 21.74 -30.22 33.25
C THR A 34 20.45 -29.65 32.63
N PRO A 35 19.40 -30.46 32.41
CA PRO A 35 18.09 -29.94 32.04
C PRO A 35 17.44 -29.19 33.22
N VAL A 36 16.85 -28.05 32.89
CA VAL A 36 16.10 -27.17 33.78
C VAL A 36 14.80 -27.84 34.22
N ASN A 37 14.59 -27.86 35.54
CA ASN A 37 13.34 -28.23 36.21
C ASN A 37 12.16 -27.42 35.66
N ALA A 38 11.21 -28.09 35.00
CA ALA A 38 9.81 -27.67 35.01
C ALA A 38 9.15 -28.33 36.22
N THR A 39 8.65 -27.53 37.15
CA THR A 39 7.92 -27.96 38.34
C THR A 39 6.65 -28.70 37.95
N ALA A 40 6.65 -30.02 38.17
CA ALA A 40 5.44 -30.83 38.22
C ALA A 40 4.70 -30.50 39.52
N GLU A 41 3.50 -29.94 39.40
CA GLU A 41 2.55 -29.82 40.50
C GLU A 41 2.03 -31.22 40.83
N SER A 42 2.30 -31.66 42.06
CA SER A 42 2.03 -33.02 42.53
C SER A 42 0.53 -33.23 42.80
N ALA A 43 -0.12 -34.04 41.98
CA ALA A 43 -1.31 -34.78 42.38
C ALA A 43 -0.87 -36.20 42.74
N THR A 44 -0.83 -36.51 44.04
CA THR A 44 -0.45 -37.83 44.57
C THR A 44 -1.69 -38.73 44.59
N PRO A 45 -1.77 -39.85 43.84
CA PRO A 45 -2.83 -40.83 44.02
C PRO A 45 -2.47 -41.75 45.19
N GLY A 46 -3.34 -41.81 46.19
CA GLY A 46 -3.18 -42.62 47.39
C GLY A 46 -3.02 -44.11 47.07
N SER A 47 -1.91 -44.70 47.52
CA SER A 47 -1.61 -46.12 47.38
C SER A 47 -2.42 -46.96 48.37
N LYS A 48 -3.43 -47.69 47.89
CA LYS A 48 -3.82 -48.98 48.48
C LYS A 48 -3.30 -50.08 47.55
N LYS A 49 -2.21 -50.73 47.97
CA LYS A 49 -1.70 -51.97 47.36
C LYS A 49 -2.76 -53.06 47.55
N ILE A 50 -3.49 -53.39 46.48
CA ILE A 50 -4.07 -54.73 46.33
C ILE A 50 -3.08 -55.49 45.44
N SER A 51 -2.45 -56.52 46.02
CA SER A 51 -1.53 -57.39 45.29
C SER A 51 -2.32 -58.27 44.32
N HIS A 52 -2.35 -57.88 43.05
CA HIS A 52 -2.53 -58.83 41.97
C HIS A 52 -1.22 -58.91 41.21
N GLU A 53 -0.57 -60.06 41.36
CA GLU A 53 0.62 -60.42 40.62
C GLU A 53 0.36 -60.20 39.13
N ALA A 54 1.17 -59.34 38.52
CA ALA A 54 1.28 -59.26 37.08
C ALA A 54 1.65 -60.67 36.57
N ARG A 55 0.66 -61.37 36.00
CA ARG A 55 0.89 -62.67 35.37
C ARG A 55 1.86 -62.41 34.23
N LYS A 56 3.10 -62.91 34.35
CA LYS A 56 4.07 -63.02 33.25
C LYS A 56 3.31 -63.47 32.01
N GLY A 57 3.46 -62.74 30.90
CA GLY A 57 3.01 -63.18 29.58
C GLY A 57 3.67 -64.53 29.26
N SER A 58 2.95 -65.61 29.52
CA SER A 58 3.21 -66.89 28.88
C SER A 58 2.69 -66.77 27.46
N ASP A 59 3.48 -67.18 26.48
CA ASP A 59 2.99 -67.49 25.13
C ASP A 59 1.81 -68.44 25.30
N GLU A 60 0.60 -67.90 25.27
CA GLU A 60 -0.60 -68.69 25.45
C GLU A 60 -0.70 -69.63 24.26
N ASP A 61 -0.86 -70.92 24.52
CA ASP A 61 -0.98 -71.90 23.46
C ASP A 61 -2.30 -71.68 22.69
N LEU A 62 -2.19 -70.95 21.58
CA LEU A 62 -3.28 -70.63 20.67
C LEU A 62 -3.68 -71.83 19.79
N SER A 63 -3.00 -72.98 19.88
CA SER A 63 -3.33 -74.18 19.07
C SER A 63 -4.74 -74.71 19.35
N SER A 64 -5.27 -74.45 20.56
CA SER A 64 -6.62 -74.84 20.97
C SER A 64 -7.74 -73.86 20.55
N TYR A 65 -7.38 -72.75 19.89
CA TYR A 65 -8.31 -71.72 19.47
C TYR A 65 -8.78 -71.96 18.03
N THR A 66 -10.05 -71.68 17.79
CA THR A 66 -10.64 -71.60 16.45
C THR A 66 -10.13 -70.31 15.78
N LYS A 67 -9.47 -70.45 14.64
CA LYS A 67 -8.88 -69.32 13.91
C LYS A 67 -9.95 -68.56 13.14
N ILE A 68 -9.92 -67.23 13.22
CA ILE A 68 -10.80 -66.32 12.50
C ILE A 68 -9.95 -65.60 11.46
N TYR A 69 -10.29 -65.80 10.18
CA TYR A 69 -9.63 -65.13 9.06
C TYR A 69 -10.54 -64.14 8.32
N THR A 70 -11.85 -64.40 8.37
CA THR A 70 -12.85 -63.71 7.54
C THR A 70 -14.06 -63.25 8.37
N ILE A 71 -14.90 -62.41 7.75
CA ILE A 71 -16.19 -61.98 8.31
C ILE A 71 -17.08 -63.18 8.62
N ALA A 72 -17.11 -64.19 7.74
CA ALA A 72 -17.90 -65.39 7.95
C ALA A 72 -17.43 -66.18 9.18
N ASP A 73 -16.11 -66.29 9.40
CA ASP A 73 -15.57 -66.93 10.60
C ASP A 73 -15.95 -66.17 11.88
N LEU A 74 -15.95 -64.84 11.81
CA LEU A 74 -16.35 -63.96 12.91
C LEU A 74 -17.83 -64.16 13.26
N VAL A 75 -18.71 -64.20 12.26
CA VAL A 75 -20.16 -64.44 12.47
C VAL A 75 -20.43 -65.86 12.98
N ASN A 76 -19.61 -66.84 12.60
CA ASN A 76 -19.72 -68.23 13.06
C ASN A 76 -19.49 -68.42 14.56
N ILE A 77 -19.01 -67.39 15.29
CA ILE A 77 -19.01 -67.40 16.76
C ILE A 77 -20.43 -67.66 17.30
N ASN A 78 -21.47 -67.20 16.62
CA ASN A 78 -22.87 -67.45 16.99
C ASN A 78 -23.23 -68.95 17.06
N ASN A 79 -22.53 -69.79 16.30
CA ASN A 79 -22.80 -71.24 16.26
C ASN A 79 -22.21 -71.96 17.49
N ASN A 80 -21.17 -71.39 18.13
CA ASN A 80 -20.60 -71.92 19.36
C ASN A 80 -20.14 -70.78 20.29
N PRO A 81 -21.07 -70.08 20.97
CA PRO A 81 -20.76 -68.92 21.78
C PRO A 81 -19.90 -69.23 23.02
N ARG A 82 -19.60 -70.51 23.30
CA ARG A 82 -18.72 -70.96 24.39
C ARG A 82 -17.31 -71.33 23.90
N GLY A 83 -17.05 -71.22 22.60
CA GLY A 83 -15.78 -71.59 21.98
C GLY A 83 -14.62 -70.66 22.34
N LYS A 84 -13.40 -71.09 21.97
CA LYS A 84 -12.20 -70.26 22.00
C LYS A 84 -11.85 -69.83 20.59
N TYR A 85 -11.62 -68.54 20.37
CA TYR A 85 -11.49 -67.91 19.07
C TYR A 85 -10.31 -66.96 19.03
N VAL A 86 -9.53 -66.97 17.96
CA VAL A 86 -8.36 -66.13 17.79
C VAL A 86 -8.36 -65.48 16.41
N LEU A 87 -8.19 -64.15 16.35
CA LEU A 87 -7.99 -63.46 15.07
C LEU A 87 -6.59 -63.78 14.55
N MET A 88 -6.50 -64.04 13.25
CA MET A 88 -5.24 -64.34 12.57
C MET A 88 -4.78 -63.20 11.63
N ASN A 89 -5.65 -62.23 11.40
CA ASN A 89 -5.42 -61.04 10.60
C ASN A 89 -6.44 -59.96 10.99
N ASP A 90 -6.20 -58.74 10.52
CA ASP A 90 -7.20 -57.69 10.57
C ASP A 90 -8.39 -58.06 9.67
N ILE A 91 -9.60 -57.78 10.15
CA ILE A 91 -10.85 -58.07 9.45
C ILE A 91 -11.51 -56.74 9.09
N ASP A 92 -11.45 -56.36 7.83
CA ASP A 92 -12.16 -55.20 7.31
C ASP A 92 -13.61 -55.58 7.00
N ILE A 93 -14.56 -54.85 7.59
CA ILE A 93 -16.01 -55.00 7.43
C ILE A 93 -16.69 -53.70 6.98
N THR A 94 -15.89 -52.71 6.54
CA THR A 94 -16.34 -51.37 6.14
C THR A 94 -17.41 -51.43 5.06
N GLU A 95 -17.09 -52.11 3.96
CA GLU A 95 -17.96 -52.12 2.77
C GLU A 95 -19.14 -53.08 2.93
N GLU A 96 -18.98 -54.08 3.79
CA GLU A 96 -19.93 -55.14 4.02
C GLU A 96 -21.05 -54.74 4.97
N THR A 97 -20.75 -53.87 5.95
CA THR A 97 -21.70 -53.48 6.99
C THR A 97 -22.30 -52.09 6.78
N LYS A 98 -21.79 -51.30 5.85
CA LYS A 98 -22.44 -50.03 5.47
C LYS A 98 -23.81 -50.28 4.84
N LYS A 99 -24.61 -49.21 4.75
CA LYS A 99 -25.94 -49.26 4.11
C LYS A 99 -25.90 -49.85 2.70
N GLY A 100 -26.63 -50.95 2.50
CA GLY A 100 -26.69 -51.74 1.26
C GLY A 100 -25.55 -52.76 1.08
N GLY A 101 -24.69 -52.95 2.07
CA GLY A 101 -23.61 -53.94 2.06
C GLY A 101 -24.09 -55.38 2.19
N SER A 102 -23.23 -56.35 1.86
CA SER A 102 -23.59 -57.78 1.86
C SER A 102 -23.96 -58.34 3.23
N TRP A 103 -23.53 -57.69 4.30
CA TRP A 103 -23.81 -58.04 5.69
C TRP A 103 -24.72 -57.01 6.37
N ASP A 104 -25.30 -56.09 5.61
CA ASP A 104 -26.31 -55.15 6.08
C ASP A 104 -27.69 -55.82 6.08
N THR A 105 -28.25 -56.04 7.26
CA THR A 105 -29.61 -56.57 7.43
C THR A 105 -30.68 -55.47 7.54
N GLY A 106 -30.38 -54.26 7.05
CA GLY A 106 -31.20 -53.05 7.17
C GLY A 106 -30.68 -52.05 8.21
N HIS A 107 -29.67 -52.45 8.99
CA HIS A 107 -29.12 -51.73 10.15
C HIS A 107 -27.60 -51.83 10.26
N GLY A 108 -26.94 -52.27 9.20
CA GLY A 108 -25.53 -52.62 9.16
C GLY A 108 -25.22 -53.92 9.87
N TRP A 109 -24.14 -53.95 10.64
CA TRP A 109 -23.69 -55.10 11.41
C TRP A 109 -24.75 -55.54 12.42
N THR A 110 -25.19 -56.78 12.31
CA THR A 110 -26.01 -57.42 13.34
C THR A 110 -25.13 -57.85 14.52
N PRO A 111 -25.30 -57.30 15.73
CA PRO A 111 -24.51 -57.68 16.89
C PRO A 111 -24.53 -59.19 17.15
N LEU A 112 -23.38 -59.79 17.41
CA LEU A 112 -23.28 -61.22 17.75
C LEU A 112 -24.00 -61.51 19.07
N ASN A 113 -24.53 -62.72 19.21
CA ASN A 113 -25.31 -63.13 20.39
C ASN A 113 -24.48 -63.15 21.68
N SER A 114 -25.13 -63.50 22.80
CA SER A 114 -24.48 -63.63 24.11
C SER A 114 -23.24 -64.54 24.06
N PHE A 115 -22.06 -63.95 24.25
CA PHE A 115 -20.77 -64.64 24.17
C PHE A 115 -20.31 -65.10 25.55
N ARG A 116 -19.98 -66.39 25.71
CA ARG A 116 -19.55 -67.02 26.98
C ARG A 116 -18.16 -67.66 26.86
N GLY A 117 -17.53 -67.55 25.70
CA GLY A 117 -16.26 -68.18 25.34
C GLY A 117 -15.05 -67.26 25.57
N THR A 118 -13.99 -67.48 24.80
CA THR A 118 -12.82 -66.60 24.76
C THR A 118 -12.59 -66.11 23.35
N LEU A 119 -12.54 -64.79 23.15
CA LEU A 119 -12.12 -64.15 21.91
C LEU A 119 -10.81 -63.41 22.19
N ASP A 120 -9.75 -63.87 21.54
CA ASP A 120 -8.45 -63.23 21.56
C ASP A 120 -8.23 -62.53 20.22
N GLY A 121 -8.19 -61.21 20.23
CA GLY A 121 -7.86 -60.46 19.02
C GLY A 121 -6.42 -60.72 18.56
N ASN A 122 -5.56 -61.32 19.41
CA ASN A 122 -4.16 -61.61 19.10
C ASN A 122 -3.40 -60.40 18.55
N GLY A 123 -3.84 -59.21 18.96
CA GLY A 123 -3.25 -57.98 18.49
C GLY A 123 -3.77 -57.48 17.15
N HIS A 124 -4.79 -58.09 16.54
CA HIS A 124 -5.46 -57.67 15.30
C HIS A 124 -6.70 -56.81 15.55
N LYS A 125 -7.18 -56.15 14.48
CA LYS A 125 -8.35 -55.26 14.52
C LYS A 125 -9.51 -55.70 13.62
N ILE A 126 -10.71 -55.30 14.01
CA ILE A 126 -11.90 -55.29 13.15
C ILE A 126 -12.10 -53.83 12.70
N ILE A 127 -12.24 -53.60 11.39
CA ILE A 127 -12.21 -52.26 10.78
C ILE A 127 -13.55 -51.92 10.16
N GLY A 128 -14.08 -50.72 10.40
CA GLY A 128 -15.23 -50.19 9.65
C GLY A 128 -16.58 -50.76 10.05
N MET A 129 -16.78 -51.14 11.30
CA MET A 129 -18.07 -51.66 11.74
C MET A 129 -19.14 -50.57 11.71
N HIS A 130 -20.12 -50.66 10.81
CA HIS A 130 -21.28 -49.77 10.77
C HIS A 130 -22.49 -50.40 11.46
N ILE A 131 -23.15 -49.69 12.38
CA ILE A 131 -24.45 -50.07 12.97
C ILE A 131 -25.35 -48.83 12.97
N TYR A 132 -26.56 -48.92 12.41
CA TYR A 132 -27.44 -47.76 12.33
C TYR A 132 -28.94 -48.10 12.44
N GLY A 133 -29.75 -47.13 12.87
CA GLY A 133 -31.22 -47.24 12.91
C GLY A 133 -31.78 -47.41 14.32
N THR A 134 -33.03 -47.90 14.44
CA THR A 134 -33.72 -47.95 15.74
C THR A 134 -33.46 -49.28 16.46
N PHE A 135 -33.39 -49.23 17.80
CA PHE A 135 -33.17 -50.43 18.62
C PHE A 135 -34.22 -51.55 18.42
N SER A 136 -35.47 -51.21 18.08
CA SER A 136 -36.49 -52.23 17.78
C SER A 136 -36.18 -53.03 16.53
N ASP A 137 -35.41 -52.44 15.62
CA ASP A 137 -35.13 -53.00 14.32
C ASP A 137 -33.77 -53.73 14.28
N ILE A 138 -32.83 -53.32 15.16
CA ILE A 138 -31.48 -53.91 15.29
C ILE A 138 -31.46 -55.27 16.02
N GLY A 139 -32.51 -55.60 16.80
CA GLY A 139 -32.76 -56.96 17.28
C GLY A 139 -32.84 -57.13 18.81
N ASP A 140 -34.02 -57.63 19.24
CA ASP A 140 -34.41 -58.10 20.58
C ASP A 140 -34.91 -57.02 21.57
N SER A 141 -35.75 -57.45 22.54
CA SER A 141 -36.43 -56.62 23.53
C SER A 141 -35.53 -55.80 24.46
N ASP A 142 -34.24 -56.18 24.51
CA ASP A 142 -33.29 -55.69 25.51
C ASP A 142 -32.35 -54.59 24.99
N ALA A 143 -32.38 -54.26 23.69
CA ALA A 143 -31.73 -53.07 23.10
C ALA A 143 -30.19 -52.93 23.37
N TYR A 144 -29.39 -53.96 23.04
CA TYR A 144 -27.93 -53.97 23.23
C TYR A 144 -27.12 -53.99 21.92
N VAL A 145 -26.21 -53.05 21.75
CA VAL A 145 -25.49 -52.79 20.49
C VAL A 145 -23.96 -52.75 20.67
N GLY A 146 -23.25 -53.41 19.75
CA GLY A 146 -21.80 -53.48 19.64
C GLY A 146 -21.37 -54.63 18.73
N LEU A 147 -20.09 -55.01 18.72
CA LEU A 147 -19.66 -56.26 18.08
C LEU A 147 -20.44 -57.46 18.63
N PHE A 148 -20.63 -57.51 19.95
CA PHE A 148 -21.51 -58.45 20.65
C PHE A 148 -22.64 -57.74 21.39
N ARG A 149 -23.81 -58.38 21.49
CA ARG A 149 -24.91 -57.94 22.35
C ARG A 149 -24.50 -57.98 23.83
N ILE A 150 -24.10 -59.16 24.30
CA ILE A 150 -23.75 -59.41 25.70
C ILE A 150 -22.43 -60.19 25.78
N ASN A 151 -21.48 -59.72 26.59
CA ASN A 151 -20.31 -60.50 26.96
C ASN A 151 -20.49 -61.13 28.35
N LEU A 152 -20.32 -62.44 28.43
CA LEU A 152 -20.28 -63.27 29.66
C LEU A 152 -18.98 -64.08 29.73
N GLY A 153 -18.10 -63.94 28.73
CA GLY A 153 -16.85 -64.66 28.57
C GLY A 153 -15.64 -63.73 28.72
N THR A 154 -14.62 -63.96 27.91
CA THR A 154 -13.39 -63.15 27.89
C THR A 154 -13.14 -62.62 26.48
N ILE A 155 -13.03 -61.30 26.34
CA ILE A 155 -12.58 -60.64 25.10
C ILE A 155 -11.28 -59.93 25.42
N LYS A 156 -10.21 -60.19 24.67
CA LYS A 156 -8.91 -59.55 24.94
C LYS A 156 -8.10 -59.25 23.70
N ARG A 157 -7.16 -58.30 23.80
CA ARG A 157 -6.18 -57.95 22.76
C ARG A 157 -6.79 -57.67 21.39
N LEU A 158 -7.99 -57.08 21.39
CA LEU A 158 -8.79 -56.80 20.21
C LEU A 158 -8.88 -55.29 19.97
N GLY A 159 -8.56 -54.85 18.75
CA GLY A 159 -8.86 -53.50 18.28
C GLY A 159 -10.17 -53.45 17.50
N LEU A 160 -10.96 -52.39 17.68
CA LEU A 160 -11.96 -51.98 16.70
C LEU A 160 -11.58 -50.60 16.18
N SER A 161 -11.46 -50.47 14.87
CA SER A 161 -11.04 -49.23 14.22
C SER A 161 -12.09 -48.75 13.24
N ASN A 162 -12.26 -47.43 13.15
CA ASN A 162 -13.26 -46.79 12.31
C ASN A 162 -14.68 -47.33 12.56
N VAL A 163 -15.06 -47.51 13.83
CA VAL A 163 -16.43 -47.90 14.19
C VAL A 163 -17.37 -46.74 13.91
N ASP A 164 -18.56 -47.02 13.39
CA ASP A 164 -19.62 -46.05 13.14
C ASP A 164 -20.95 -46.61 13.66
N ILE A 165 -21.27 -46.29 14.92
CA ILE A 165 -22.53 -46.69 15.56
C ILE A 165 -23.42 -45.46 15.65
N ASN A 166 -24.62 -45.53 15.10
CA ASN A 166 -25.61 -44.46 15.12
C ASN A 166 -27.01 -45.01 15.40
N THR A 167 -27.37 -45.13 16.68
CA THR A 167 -28.63 -45.76 17.10
C THR A 167 -29.64 -44.75 17.63
N GLU A 168 -30.90 -44.92 17.23
CA GLU A 168 -32.04 -44.08 17.61
C GLU A 168 -33.04 -44.86 18.50
N THR A 169 -33.77 -44.13 19.34
CA THR A 169 -34.75 -44.72 20.28
C THR A 169 -36.17 -44.56 19.76
N ILE A 170 -36.96 -45.63 19.80
CA ILE A 170 -38.43 -45.53 19.79
C ILE A 170 -38.92 -45.29 21.21
N SER A 171 -39.91 -44.42 21.40
CA SER A 171 -40.29 -43.73 22.65
C SER A 171 -40.65 -44.57 23.90
N ASN A 172 -40.40 -45.88 23.94
CA ASN A 172 -40.85 -46.80 25.00
C ASN A 172 -39.82 -47.85 25.48
N ILE A 173 -38.55 -47.83 25.03
CA ILE A 173 -37.50 -48.75 25.54
C ILE A 173 -36.69 -48.10 26.66
N PHE A 174 -36.55 -48.80 27.79
CA PHE A 174 -35.95 -48.28 29.04
C PHE A 174 -34.48 -48.70 29.25
N GLN A 175 -33.85 -49.43 28.31
CA GLN A 175 -32.47 -49.96 28.47
C GLN A 175 -31.64 -49.99 27.17
N GLY A 176 -31.60 -48.89 26.40
CA GLY A 176 -30.81 -48.84 25.15
C GLY A 176 -29.30 -48.67 25.40
N TYR A 177 -28.50 -49.73 25.28
CA TYR A 177 -27.05 -49.70 25.55
C TYR A 177 -26.22 -49.93 24.30
N ALA A 178 -25.28 -49.01 24.01
CA ALA A 178 -24.39 -49.12 22.87
C ALA A 178 -22.92 -48.97 23.30
N GLY A 179 -22.08 -49.91 22.86
CA GLY A 179 -20.63 -49.70 22.89
C GLY A 179 -19.91 -50.43 21.77
N GLY A 180 -18.67 -50.03 21.49
CA GLY A 180 -17.93 -50.55 20.34
C GLY A 180 -17.78 -52.07 20.38
N ILE A 181 -17.30 -52.62 21.50
CA ILE A 181 -17.11 -54.07 21.64
C ILE A 181 -18.42 -54.74 22.04
N VAL A 182 -19.07 -54.26 23.11
CA VAL A 182 -20.31 -54.87 23.59
C VAL A 182 -21.37 -53.85 24.00
N GLY A 183 -22.64 -54.22 23.83
CA GLY A 183 -23.74 -53.46 24.44
C GLY A 183 -23.77 -53.62 25.96
N TYR A 184 -23.73 -54.87 26.46
CA TYR A 184 -23.78 -55.17 27.89
C TYR A 184 -22.67 -56.15 28.33
N ASN A 185 -21.78 -55.70 29.21
CA ASN A 185 -20.71 -56.53 29.77
C ASN A 185 -21.12 -57.17 31.11
N LYS A 186 -20.96 -58.49 31.19
CA LYS A 186 -21.04 -59.36 32.38
C LYS A 186 -19.81 -60.27 32.52
N GLY A 187 -18.83 -60.12 31.63
CA GLY A 187 -17.61 -60.92 31.56
C GLY A 187 -16.37 -60.04 31.70
N THR A 188 -15.25 -60.51 31.16
CA THR A 188 -13.97 -59.80 31.16
C THR A 188 -13.69 -59.22 29.77
N ILE A 189 -13.34 -57.94 29.71
CA ILE A 189 -12.76 -57.29 28.55
C ILE A 189 -11.41 -56.73 28.97
N SER A 190 -10.33 -57.09 28.28
CA SER A 190 -9.00 -56.62 28.67
C SER A 190 -8.07 -56.36 27.51
N GLU A 191 -7.23 -55.35 27.61
CA GLU A 191 -6.22 -55.05 26.59
C GLU A 191 -6.83 -54.73 25.20
N CYS A 192 -8.01 -54.12 25.18
CA CYS A 192 -8.75 -53.81 23.95
C CYS A 192 -8.78 -52.30 23.67
N TYR A 193 -9.04 -51.95 22.41
CA TYR A 193 -9.29 -50.56 22.04
C TYR A 193 -10.41 -50.37 21.04
N VAL A 194 -10.99 -49.17 21.04
CA VAL A 194 -12.02 -48.76 20.07
C VAL A 194 -11.72 -47.34 19.59
N ASP A 195 -11.75 -47.10 18.27
CA ASP A 195 -11.75 -45.79 17.63
C ASP A 195 -12.94 -45.65 16.64
N GLY A 196 -13.28 -44.41 16.26
CA GLY A 196 -14.41 -44.09 15.39
C GLY A 196 -15.44 -43.12 16.00
N VAL A 197 -16.72 -43.32 15.68
CA VAL A 197 -17.86 -42.54 16.16
C VAL A 197 -18.93 -43.47 16.72
N ILE A 198 -19.38 -43.19 17.93
CA ILE A 198 -20.45 -43.92 18.61
C ILE A 198 -21.48 -42.90 19.11
N TYR A 199 -22.61 -42.88 18.43
CA TYR A 199 -23.80 -42.12 18.79
C TYR A 199 -24.93 -43.07 19.19
N ASN A 200 -25.55 -42.81 20.34
CA ASN A 200 -26.70 -43.59 20.78
C ASN A 200 -27.73 -42.73 21.53
N GLN A 201 -28.97 -42.72 21.05
CA GLN A 201 -30.10 -42.02 21.67
C GLN A 201 -30.76 -42.80 22.84
N GLY A 202 -30.22 -43.97 23.20
CA GLY A 202 -30.65 -44.82 24.31
C GLY A 202 -30.25 -44.31 25.70
N ASP A 203 -30.03 -45.21 26.66
CA ASP A 203 -29.76 -44.87 28.07
C ASP A 203 -28.28 -44.82 28.43
N CYS A 204 -27.46 -45.68 27.81
CA CYS A 204 -26.03 -45.77 28.11
C CYS A 204 -25.21 -45.92 26.82
N THR A 205 -24.19 -45.08 26.70
CA THR A 205 -23.27 -45.11 25.57
C THR A 205 -21.84 -45.14 26.08
N GLY A 206 -21.03 -46.08 25.61
CA GLY A 206 -19.64 -46.20 26.02
C GLY A 206 -18.72 -46.63 24.87
N GLY A 207 -17.47 -46.20 24.92
CA GLY A 207 -16.47 -46.52 23.90
C GLY A 207 -16.22 -48.02 23.74
N ILE A 208 -15.95 -48.71 24.84
CA ILE A 208 -15.68 -50.15 24.88
C ILE A 208 -16.97 -50.96 25.07
N ALA A 209 -17.74 -50.63 26.11
CA ALA A 209 -18.98 -51.30 26.46
C ALA A 209 -20.07 -50.27 26.75
N GLY A 210 -21.31 -50.54 26.33
CA GLY A 210 -22.45 -49.66 26.62
C GLY A 210 -22.82 -49.65 28.10
N PHE A 211 -22.85 -50.83 28.73
CA PHE A 211 -23.13 -50.97 30.17
C PHE A 211 -22.27 -52.06 30.82
N LEU A 212 -21.87 -51.84 32.08
CA LEU A 212 -21.12 -52.80 32.90
C LEU A 212 -21.98 -53.33 34.06
N SER A 213 -22.16 -54.66 34.15
CA SER A 213 -22.94 -55.30 35.21
C SER A 213 -22.27 -55.22 36.58
N SER A 214 -23.02 -54.77 37.60
CA SER A 214 -22.63 -54.88 39.02
C SER A 214 -22.59 -56.31 39.55
N TYR A 215 -23.13 -57.27 38.80
CA TYR A 215 -23.21 -58.68 39.18
C TYR A 215 -22.22 -59.53 38.36
N ASN A 216 -21.73 -60.63 38.97
CA ASN A 216 -20.94 -61.71 38.35
C ASN A 216 -19.47 -61.43 38.02
N GLY A 217 -18.83 -60.44 38.65
CA GLY A 217 -17.39 -60.21 38.48
C GLY A 217 -17.03 -59.63 37.10
N SER A 218 -17.86 -58.71 36.59
CA SER A 218 -17.65 -58.07 35.29
C SER A 218 -16.45 -57.13 35.34
N ILE A 219 -15.49 -57.28 34.43
CA ILE A 219 -14.22 -56.55 34.44
C ILE A 219 -13.97 -55.89 33.08
N ILE A 220 -13.55 -54.64 33.09
CA ILE A 220 -12.92 -53.96 31.95
C ILE A 220 -11.55 -53.44 32.38
N SER A 221 -10.46 -53.94 31.82
CA SER A 221 -9.12 -53.54 32.26
C SER A 221 -8.12 -53.28 31.15
N ASN A 222 -7.20 -52.35 31.37
CA ASN A 222 -6.14 -52.02 30.41
C ASN A 222 -6.70 -51.71 29.00
N CYS A 223 -7.89 -51.10 28.90
CA CYS A 223 -8.51 -50.76 27.63
C CYS A 223 -8.43 -49.25 27.38
N TYR A 224 -8.49 -48.83 26.10
CA TYR A 224 -8.64 -47.41 25.77
C TYR A 224 -9.73 -47.15 24.73
N ASN A 225 -10.42 -46.02 24.90
CA ASN A 225 -11.35 -45.48 23.93
C ASN A 225 -10.74 -44.26 23.23
N ALA A 226 -10.67 -44.30 21.92
CA ALA A 226 -10.37 -43.18 21.04
C ALA A 226 -11.56 -42.73 20.20
N ALA A 227 -12.70 -43.43 20.28
CA ALA A 227 -13.90 -43.04 19.56
C ALA A 227 -14.54 -41.79 20.16
N LYS A 228 -15.13 -40.96 19.29
CA LYS A 228 -16.06 -39.91 19.69
C LYS A 228 -17.36 -40.56 20.19
N VAL A 229 -17.76 -40.27 21.42
CA VAL A 229 -18.94 -40.85 22.07
C VAL A 229 -19.96 -39.75 22.39
N SER A 230 -21.21 -39.93 21.95
CA SER A 230 -22.29 -38.94 22.12
C SER A 230 -23.67 -39.64 22.26
N GLY A 231 -24.66 -39.02 22.92
CA GLY A 231 -25.96 -39.67 23.11
C GLY A 231 -26.86 -39.12 24.22
N ASN A 232 -27.98 -39.81 24.49
CA ASN A 232 -28.76 -39.63 25.73
C ASN A 232 -28.13 -40.52 26.82
N GLY A 233 -27.86 -39.98 28.01
CA GLY A 233 -27.21 -40.76 29.09
C GLY A 233 -25.79 -41.27 28.71
N ILE A 234 -24.83 -40.36 28.51
CA ILE A 234 -23.44 -40.69 28.17
C ILE A 234 -22.71 -41.29 29.39
N ALA A 235 -23.10 -42.50 29.76
CA ALA A 235 -22.80 -43.08 31.05
C ALA A 235 -22.42 -44.55 30.88
N GLY A 236 -21.12 -44.84 30.82
CA GLY A 236 -20.60 -46.21 30.67
C GLY A 236 -20.76 -47.12 31.90
N SER A 237 -21.58 -46.75 32.89
CA SER A 237 -21.86 -47.59 34.07
C SER A 237 -22.89 -46.93 34.99
N LYS A 238 -24.13 -47.42 35.02
CA LYS A 238 -24.98 -47.31 36.22
C LYS A 238 -24.95 -48.66 36.92
N GLY A 239 -23.85 -48.94 37.60
CA GLY A 239 -23.83 -50.03 38.56
C GLY A 239 -24.57 -49.59 39.82
N ASP A 240 -25.67 -50.25 40.17
CA ASP A 240 -26.28 -50.04 41.49
C ASP A 240 -25.22 -50.29 42.56
N TYR A 241 -25.16 -49.40 43.55
CA TYR A 241 -24.19 -49.37 44.65
C TYR A 241 -24.24 -50.66 45.46
N PHE A 242 -23.43 -51.66 45.09
CA PHE A 242 -23.29 -52.92 45.82
C PHE A 242 -21.81 -53.30 45.98
N PRO A 243 -21.37 -53.64 47.21
CA PRO A 243 -19.95 -53.81 47.55
C PRO A 243 -19.42 -55.20 47.17
N TYR A 244 -19.41 -55.54 45.88
CA TYR A 244 -18.80 -56.77 45.39
C TYR A 244 -17.41 -56.49 44.80
N ASP A 245 -16.35 -56.85 45.54
CA ASP A 245 -14.91 -56.67 45.22
C ASP A 245 -14.42 -57.26 43.87
N LYS A 246 -15.30 -57.85 43.05
CA LYS A 246 -14.95 -58.54 41.80
C LYS A 246 -15.41 -57.82 40.53
N CYS A 247 -16.28 -56.82 40.63
CA CYS A 247 -16.77 -56.05 39.49
C CYS A 247 -16.05 -54.70 39.45
N GLY A 248 -15.52 -54.28 38.31
CA GLY A 248 -14.82 -52.98 38.24
C GLY A 248 -14.17 -52.70 36.90
N ALA A 249 -13.77 -51.44 36.71
CA ALA A 249 -12.95 -51.04 35.58
C ALA A 249 -11.61 -50.48 36.06
N TYR A 250 -10.52 -51.07 35.57
CA TYR A 250 -9.17 -50.83 36.07
C TYR A 250 -8.27 -50.33 34.96
N TYR A 251 -7.53 -49.24 35.19
CA TYR A 251 -6.52 -48.77 34.26
C TYR A 251 -7.08 -48.52 32.85
N ASN A 252 -8.15 -47.74 32.73
CA ASN A 252 -8.75 -47.44 31.42
C ASN A 252 -8.60 -45.96 31.05
N TYR A 253 -8.47 -45.70 29.74
CA TYR A 253 -8.14 -44.38 29.21
C TYR A 253 -9.14 -43.95 28.13
N ASN A 254 -9.67 -42.74 28.23
CA ASN A 254 -10.48 -42.15 27.16
C ASN A 254 -9.76 -40.95 26.55
N ILE A 255 -9.40 -41.05 25.27
CA ILE A 255 -8.77 -39.98 24.48
C ILE A 255 -9.72 -39.39 23.43
N GLY A 256 -10.87 -40.03 23.18
CA GLY A 256 -11.87 -39.54 22.24
C GLY A 256 -12.73 -38.40 22.82
N GLU A 257 -13.42 -37.66 21.95
CA GLU A 257 -14.38 -36.63 22.38
C GLU A 257 -15.59 -37.28 23.06
N VAL A 258 -16.03 -36.75 24.21
CA VAL A 258 -17.24 -37.18 24.91
C VAL A 258 -18.17 -35.98 25.05
N GLU A 259 -19.35 -36.03 24.44
CA GLU A 259 -20.35 -34.95 24.52
C GLU A 259 -21.47 -35.32 25.50
N GLY A 260 -21.63 -34.57 26.61
CA GLY A 260 -22.70 -34.68 27.62
C GLY A 260 -22.24 -35.20 29.00
N TYR A 261 -23.12 -35.72 29.88
CA TYR A 261 -22.77 -36.08 31.28
C TYR A 261 -21.87 -37.32 31.36
N PRO A 262 -20.56 -37.22 31.64
CA PRO A 262 -19.71 -38.40 31.77
C PRO A 262 -20.01 -39.10 33.10
N ILE A 263 -20.71 -40.24 33.08
CA ILE A 263 -20.72 -41.13 34.25
C ILE A 263 -19.64 -42.18 34.01
N ILE A 264 -18.50 -41.99 34.64
CA ILE A 264 -17.38 -42.93 34.60
C ILE A 264 -17.21 -43.53 36.00
N ILE A 265 -17.77 -44.74 36.12
CA ILE A 265 -17.36 -45.89 36.93
C ILE A 265 -17.08 -45.62 38.41
N ASN A 266 -18.08 -45.93 39.24
CA ASN A 266 -17.87 -46.16 40.67
C ASN A 266 -16.90 -47.33 40.87
N ASP A 267 -15.88 -47.04 41.68
CA ASP A 267 -15.05 -47.94 42.49
C ASP A 267 -14.16 -48.94 41.72
N HIS A 268 -12.94 -48.51 41.41
CA HIS A 268 -11.68 -49.06 41.93
C HIS A 268 -10.48 -48.57 41.07
N ALA A 269 -9.52 -47.89 41.72
CA ALA A 269 -8.21 -47.41 41.24
C ALA A 269 -7.90 -47.39 39.71
N GLY A 270 -7.68 -46.18 39.16
CA GLY A 270 -6.83 -45.97 37.97
C GLY A 270 -7.51 -45.63 36.64
N ASN A 271 -8.66 -44.95 36.61
CA ASN A 271 -9.30 -44.52 35.35
C ASN A 271 -8.97 -43.06 35.01
N TYR A 272 -8.67 -42.80 33.74
CA TYR A 272 -8.18 -41.51 33.25
C TYR A 272 -8.90 -41.04 31.97
N ALA A 273 -9.09 -39.73 31.81
CA ALA A 273 -9.74 -39.15 30.63
C ALA A 273 -9.03 -37.89 30.13
N LEU A 274 -9.02 -37.68 28.81
CA LEU A 274 -8.57 -36.45 28.17
C LEU A 274 -9.64 -35.37 28.37
N LYS A 275 -9.23 -34.12 28.63
CA LYS A 275 -10.17 -33.01 28.85
C LYS A 275 -10.99 -32.71 27.59
N GLY A 276 -12.25 -33.16 27.56
CA GLY A 276 -13.24 -32.79 26.54
C GLY A 276 -13.90 -31.44 26.81
N LYS A 277 -14.51 -30.85 25.77
CA LYS A 277 -15.43 -29.69 25.90
C LYS A 277 -16.66 -30.17 26.70
N ASP A 278 -17.02 -29.44 27.74
CA ASP A 278 -18.26 -29.64 28.52
C ASP A 278 -18.35 -30.89 29.43
N LEU A 279 -17.22 -31.40 29.94
CA LEU A 279 -17.25 -32.34 31.08
C LEU A 279 -17.81 -31.62 32.33
N ASN A 280 -19.05 -31.91 32.72
CA ASN A 280 -19.61 -31.44 33.99
C ASN A 280 -18.95 -32.20 35.16
N THR A 281 -17.95 -31.58 35.79
CA THR A 281 -17.06 -32.19 36.80
C THR A 281 -17.69 -32.48 38.15
N ALA A 282 -18.98 -32.19 38.35
CA ALA A 282 -19.62 -32.23 39.67
C ALA A 282 -19.83 -33.66 40.25
N ASN A 283 -19.72 -34.73 39.45
CA ASN A 283 -19.98 -36.11 39.87
C ASN A 283 -18.96 -37.15 39.31
N ILE A 284 -17.70 -36.76 39.09
CA ILE A 284 -16.73 -37.61 38.39
C ILE A 284 -15.62 -38.11 39.35
N ASP A 285 -15.45 -39.44 39.47
CA ASP A 285 -14.32 -40.10 40.15
C ASP A 285 -13.25 -40.56 39.13
N THR A 286 -12.73 -39.62 38.32
CA THR A 286 -11.67 -39.89 37.31
C THR A 286 -10.61 -38.81 37.29
N THR A 287 -9.38 -39.19 36.95
CA THR A 287 -8.28 -38.24 36.79
C THR A 287 -8.25 -37.67 35.38
N ILE A 288 -8.44 -36.36 35.24
CA ILE A 288 -8.31 -35.67 33.95
C ILE A 288 -6.84 -35.44 33.62
N LEU A 289 -6.42 -35.84 32.42
CA LEU A 289 -5.06 -35.68 31.92
C LEU A 289 -5.01 -34.68 30.77
N THR A 290 -3.86 -34.03 30.62
CA THR A 290 -3.50 -33.25 29.44
C THR A 290 -3.17 -34.17 28.26
N GLU A 291 -3.19 -33.62 27.05
CA GLU A 291 -2.79 -34.34 25.84
C GLU A 291 -1.34 -34.86 25.93
N ALA A 292 -0.43 -34.05 26.50
CA ALA A 292 0.95 -34.45 26.73
C ALA A 292 1.08 -35.62 27.72
N GLN A 293 0.28 -35.61 28.79
CA GLN A 293 0.24 -36.73 29.75
C GLN A 293 -0.32 -38.00 29.09
N MET A 294 -1.34 -37.89 28.25
CA MET A 294 -1.87 -39.03 27.46
C MET A 294 -0.89 -39.57 26.41
N ARG A 295 0.17 -38.83 26.05
CA ARG A 295 1.23 -39.30 25.14
C ARG A 295 2.40 -39.96 25.89
N THR A 296 2.31 -40.12 27.21
CA THR A 296 3.41 -40.55 28.05
C THR A 296 3.19 -41.97 28.60
N GLN A 297 4.07 -42.93 28.27
CA GLN A 297 3.91 -44.34 28.67
C GLN A 297 3.77 -44.54 30.19
N SER A 298 4.48 -43.75 31.00
CA SER A 298 4.43 -43.87 32.48
C SER A 298 3.08 -43.49 33.09
N VAL A 299 2.20 -42.86 32.31
CA VAL A 299 0.84 -42.50 32.72
C VAL A 299 -0.12 -43.69 32.64
N TYR A 300 0.21 -44.71 31.82
CA TYR A 300 -0.57 -45.92 31.56
C TYR A 300 -0.21 -47.05 32.53
N VAL A 301 -0.61 -46.91 33.79
CA VAL A 301 -0.37 -47.91 34.83
C VAL A 301 -1.05 -49.23 34.45
N GLY A 302 -0.38 -50.37 34.58
CA GLY A 302 -0.94 -51.68 34.25
C GLY A 302 -0.80 -52.10 32.78
N PHE A 303 -0.44 -51.19 31.88
CA PHE A 303 -0.16 -51.51 30.48
C PHE A 303 1.25 -52.11 30.33
N ASP A 304 1.34 -53.24 29.62
CA ASP A 304 2.62 -53.83 29.24
C ASP A 304 3.16 -53.16 27.95
N PHE A 305 3.90 -52.06 28.09
CA PHE A 305 4.59 -51.42 26.95
C PHE A 305 5.82 -52.18 26.45
N LYS A 306 6.20 -53.26 27.12
CA LYS A 306 7.30 -54.10 26.67
C LYS A 306 6.83 -55.05 25.59
N ASN A 307 5.66 -55.67 25.76
CA ASN A 307 5.21 -56.75 24.89
C ASN A 307 3.88 -56.46 24.16
N ILE A 308 2.96 -55.68 24.73
CA ILE A 308 1.58 -55.57 24.24
C ILE A 308 1.32 -54.20 23.61
N TRP A 309 1.71 -53.13 24.29
CA TRP A 309 1.39 -51.76 23.92
C TRP A 309 2.62 -50.97 23.46
N GLU A 310 2.43 -49.97 22.64
CA GLU A 310 3.42 -48.94 22.34
C GLU A 310 2.77 -47.56 22.32
N ILE A 311 3.54 -46.52 22.61
CA ILE A 311 3.20 -45.15 22.25
C ILE A 311 4.34 -44.69 21.36
N ASP A 312 4.03 -44.36 20.11
CA ASP A 312 4.98 -43.80 19.17
C ASP A 312 4.74 -42.28 19.05
N PRO A 313 5.64 -41.43 19.57
CA PRO A 313 5.47 -39.98 19.51
C PRO A 313 5.54 -39.42 18.08
N TYR A 314 6.00 -40.21 17.11
CA TYR A 314 6.13 -39.83 15.70
C TYR A 314 5.01 -40.40 14.82
N SER A 315 4.14 -41.24 15.38
CA SER A 315 2.93 -41.72 14.71
C SER A 315 1.92 -40.58 14.53
N SER A 316 1.15 -40.63 13.45
CA SER A 316 -0.05 -39.80 13.29
C SER A 316 -1.10 -40.04 14.39
N TYR A 317 -1.00 -41.18 15.07
CA TYR A 317 -1.73 -41.54 16.27
C TYR A 317 -0.76 -41.81 17.45
N PRO A 318 -0.44 -40.78 18.24
CA PRO A 318 0.62 -40.80 19.25
C PRO A 318 0.11 -41.16 20.66
N TYR A 319 -0.80 -42.14 20.73
CA TYR A 319 -1.39 -42.67 21.97
C TYR A 319 -1.13 -44.19 22.02
N PRO A 320 -1.47 -44.91 23.10
CA PRO A 320 -1.26 -46.35 23.14
C PRO A 320 -1.90 -47.04 21.95
N GLN A 321 -1.16 -47.94 21.33
CA GLN A 321 -1.63 -48.85 20.28
C GLN A 321 -1.01 -50.22 20.53
N LEU A 322 -1.68 -51.29 20.10
CA LEU A 322 -1.10 -52.63 20.20
C LEU A 322 0.15 -52.69 19.32
N LYS A 323 1.27 -53.22 19.82
CA LYS A 323 2.54 -53.30 19.08
C LYS A 323 2.42 -54.06 17.75
N SER A 324 1.58 -55.08 17.73
CA SER A 324 1.21 -55.86 16.55
C SER A 324 0.47 -55.05 15.48
N ASN A 325 -0.15 -53.93 15.87
CA ASN A 325 -0.95 -53.03 15.04
C ASN A 325 -0.34 -51.62 14.97
N ARG A 326 0.99 -51.52 14.99
CA ARG A 326 1.69 -50.24 14.86
C ARG A 326 1.18 -49.45 13.64
N GLN A 327 0.74 -48.21 13.85
CA GLN A 327 0.49 -47.29 12.73
C GLN A 327 1.81 -47.05 11.97
N HIS A 328 1.75 -46.99 10.63
CA HIS A 328 2.95 -46.98 9.80
C HIS A 328 3.80 -45.71 10.03
N ARG A 329 5.09 -45.90 10.32
CA ARG A 329 6.09 -44.81 10.40
C ARG A 329 6.52 -44.39 8.99
N ILE A 330 6.87 -43.12 8.83
CA ILE A 330 7.51 -42.62 7.61
C ILE A 330 8.99 -42.94 7.68
N ASP A 331 9.45 -43.80 6.77
CA ASP A 331 10.85 -44.17 6.61
C ASP A 331 11.59 -43.14 5.74
N GLY A 332 10.98 -42.73 4.62
CA GLY A 332 11.56 -41.81 3.65
C GLY A 332 10.56 -40.77 3.11
N PHE A 333 11.10 -39.63 2.69
CA PHE A 333 10.31 -38.52 2.14
C PHE A 333 11.17 -37.74 1.15
N ASP A 334 10.83 -37.83 -0.14
CA ASP A 334 11.63 -37.26 -1.22
C ASP A 334 10.75 -36.50 -2.22
N ILE A 335 11.28 -35.42 -2.78
CA ILE A 335 10.65 -34.76 -3.94
C ILE A 335 10.87 -35.66 -5.15
N VAL A 336 9.77 -36.08 -5.78
CA VAL A 336 9.80 -36.82 -7.05
C VAL A 336 9.95 -35.84 -8.20
N THR A 337 9.09 -34.82 -8.20
CA THR A 337 9.09 -33.75 -9.19
C THR A 337 8.93 -32.43 -8.46
N PRO A 338 9.83 -31.45 -8.63
CA PRO A 338 9.62 -30.12 -8.07
C PRO A 338 8.45 -29.41 -8.80
N PRO A 339 7.87 -28.36 -8.21
CA PRO A 339 6.90 -27.52 -8.90
C PRO A 339 7.41 -27.05 -10.26
N SER A 340 6.52 -27.04 -11.25
CA SER A 340 6.85 -26.68 -12.64
C SER A 340 7.36 -25.25 -12.78
N LYS A 341 6.91 -24.36 -11.88
CA LYS A 341 7.33 -22.96 -11.81
C LYS A 341 8.35 -22.75 -10.69
N THR A 342 9.55 -22.36 -11.08
CA THR A 342 10.66 -22.05 -10.17
C THR A 342 11.07 -20.59 -10.19
N ASN A 343 10.52 -19.79 -11.09
CA ASN A 343 10.82 -18.37 -11.24
C ASN A 343 9.57 -17.54 -10.94
N TYR A 344 9.71 -16.60 -10.01
CA TYR A 344 8.62 -15.77 -9.50
C TYR A 344 8.98 -14.30 -9.58
N SER A 345 7.98 -13.45 -9.72
CA SER A 345 8.13 -12.02 -9.50
C SER A 345 8.03 -11.72 -7.99
N GLN A 346 8.66 -10.65 -7.53
CA GLN A 346 8.58 -10.23 -6.13
C GLN A 346 7.12 -10.08 -5.66
N GLY A 347 6.77 -10.75 -4.56
CA GLY A 347 5.42 -10.79 -3.97
C GLY A 347 4.42 -11.72 -4.68
N GLU A 348 4.85 -12.44 -5.72
CA GLU A 348 3.98 -13.39 -6.42
C GLU A 348 3.66 -14.60 -5.51
N LYS A 349 2.42 -15.10 -5.60
CA LYS A 349 2.02 -16.32 -4.87
C LYS A 349 2.71 -17.55 -5.46
N ILE A 350 3.16 -18.45 -4.60
CA ILE A 350 3.78 -19.71 -5.02
C ILE A 350 2.77 -20.61 -5.75
N ASP A 351 3.22 -21.28 -6.80
CA ASP A 351 2.45 -22.24 -7.58
C ASP A 351 3.11 -23.62 -7.46
N LEU A 352 2.43 -24.54 -6.78
CA LEU A 352 2.92 -25.90 -6.52
C LEU A 352 2.54 -26.89 -7.61
N SER A 353 1.90 -26.44 -8.70
CA SER A 353 1.46 -27.32 -9.77
C SER A 353 2.61 -28.11 -10.41
N GLY A 354 2.37 -29.42 -10.59
CA GLY A 354 3.38 -30.37 -11.05
C GLY A 354 4.35 -30.86 -9.97
N GLY A 355 4.34 -30.24 -8.78
CA GLY A 355 5.13 -30.68 -7.64
C GLY A 355 4.56 -31.94 -7.00
N THR A 356 5.35 -32.99 -6.86
CA THR A 356 4.96 -34.23 -6.18
C THR A 356 6.06 -34.74 -5.26
N VAL A 357 5.63 -35.38 -4.18
CA VAL A 357 6.51 -35.98 -3.16
C VAL A 357 6.19 -37.46 -3.02
N ASN A 358 7.22 -38.28 -2.81
CA ASN A 358 7.10 -39.68 -2.49
C ASN A 358 7.22 -39.86 -0.99
N ILE A 359 6.24 -40.54 -0.40
CA ILE A 359 6.19 -40.90 1.00
C ILE A 359 6.47 -42.39 1.07
N ILE A 360 7.53 -42.78 1.78
CA ILE A 360 7.96 -44.17 1.97
C ILE A 360 7.67 -44.54 3.42
N TYR A 361 6.92 -45.62 3.62
CA TYR A 361 6.58 -46.15 4.92
C TYR A 361 7.53 -47.30 5.29
N GLU A 362 7.68 -47.55 6.59
CA GLU A 362 8.62 -48.58 7.07
C GLU A 362 8.27 -50.03 6.72
N ASP A 363 7.03 -50.30 6.31
CA ASP A 363 6.63 -51.60 5.77
C ASP A 363 7.08 -51.79 4.31
N GLY A 364 7.72 -50.78 3.73
CA GLY A 364 8.18 -50.75 2.35
C GLY A 364 7.13 -50.25 1.36
N TYR A 365 5.90 -49.95 1.80
CA TYR A 365 4.91 -49.31 0.95
C TYR A 365 5.35 -47.87 0.64
N SER A 366 5.06 -47.39 -0.56
CA SER A 366 5.31 -46.00 -0.94
C SER A 366 4.18 -45.44 -1.80
N THR A 367 3.89 -44.17 -1.63
CA THR A 367 2.90 -43.46 -2.44
C THR A 367 3.42 -42.09 -2.87
N THR A 368 3.03 -41.65 -4.07
CA THR A 368 3.32 -40.32 -4.57
C THR A 368 2.09 -39.44 -4.48
N VAL A 369 2.22 -38.28 -3.85
CA VAL A 369 1.14 -37.30 -3.67
C VAL A 369 1.53 -35.93 -4.21
N ALA A 370 0.54 -35.12 -4.55
CA ALA A 370 0.77 -33.72 -4.93
C ALA A 370 1.25 -32.91 -3.72
N MET A 371 2.17 -31.98 -3.96
CA MET A 371 2.66 -31.06 -2.93
C MET A 371 1.57 -30.03 -2.58
N THR A 372 1.41 -29.74 -1.30
CA THR A 372 0.41 -28.80 -0.78
C THR A 372 1.06 -27.71 0.07
N GLU A 373 0.35 -26.59 0.28
CA GLU A 373 0.89 -25.41 0.95
C GLU A 373 1.21 -25.67 2.44
N ASP A 374 0.48 -26.56 3.10
CA ASP A 374 0.70 -27.01 4.49
C ASP A 374 1.97 -27.86 4.66
N MET A 375 2.52 -28.43 3.58
CA MET A 375 3.80 -29.11 3.61
C MET A 375 4.98 -28.13 3.60
N LEU A 376 4.78 -26.88 3.17
CA LEU A 376 5.85 -25.89 3.09
C LEU A 376 6.16 -25.30 4.47
N GLN A 377 7.44 -25.14 4.75
CA GLN A 377 7.93 -24.35 5.88
C GLN A 377 8.20 -22.90 5.45
N GLU A 378 8.87 -22.09 6.29
CA GLU A 378 9.11 -20.66 6.06
C GLU A 378 9.65 -20.34 4.64
N TYR A 379 8.93 -19.49 3.92
CA TYR A 379 9.33 -18.88 2.64
C TYR A 379 8.81 -17.42 2.60
N ASP A 380 9.47 -16.54 1.84
CA ASP A 380 9.02 -15.15 1.71
C ASP A 380 9.24 -14.65 0.28
N THR A 381 8.19 -14.71 -0.56
CA THR A 381 8.29 -14.26 -1.96
C THR A 381 8.48 -12.76 -2.11
N SER A 382 8.46 -11.96 -1.03
CA SER A 382 8.82 -10.54 -1.07
C SER A 382 10.33 -10.29 -1.13
N LEU A 383 11.16 -11.28 -0.80
CA LEU A 383 12.62 -11.20 -0.83
C LEU A 383 13.15 -11.64 -2.20
N VAL A 384 13.80 -10.72 -2.92
CA VAL A 384 14.43 -11.01 -4.22
C VAL A 384 15.67 -11.88 -4.04
N GLY A 385 15.86 -12.84 -4.93
CA GLY A 385 17.01 -13.75 -4.95
C GLY A 385 16.61 -15.22 -5.00
N GLU A 386 17.61 -16.08 -4.85
CA GLU A 386 17.41 -17.52 -4.69
C GLU A 386 16.93 -17.82 -3.25
N GLN A 387 15.89 -18.63 -3.14
CA GLN A 387 15.35 -19.07 -1.85
C GLN A 387 15.20 -20.59 -1.84
N THR A 388 15.55 -21.20 -0.72
CA THR A 388 15.36 -22.63 -0.46
C THR A 388 14.07 -22.82 0.31
N ILE A 389 13.13 -23.57 -0.25
CA ILE A 389 11.86 -23.91 0.39
C ILE A 389 11.97 -25.31 0.95
N PHE A 390 11.74 -25.44 2.25
CA PHE A 390 11.69 -26.74 2.92
C PHE A 390 10.27 -27.30 2.88
N VAL A 391 10.18 -28.58 2.58
CA VAL A 391 8.94 -29.36 2.55
C VAL A 391 9.04 -30.39 3.66
N GLU A 392 8.05 -30.47 4.53
CA GLU A 392 8.02 -31.35 5.70
C GLU A 392 6.76 -32.21 5.75
N TYR A 393 6.91 -33.49 6.04
CA TYR A 393 5.80 -34.41 6.28
C TYR A 393 6.24 -35.52 7.25
N GLY A 394 5.45 -35.76 8.30
CA GLY A 394 5.72 -36.76 9.35
C GLY A 394 7.13 -36.70 9.96
N GLY A 395 7.64 -35.48 10.19
CA GLY A 395 8.96 -35.24 10.79
C GLY A 395 10.16 -35.44 9.85
N LYS A 396 9.93 -35.79 8.58
CA LYS A 396 10.96 -35.84 7.54
C LYS A 396 10.92 -34.56 6.72
N LYS A 397 12.09 -34.10 6.27
CA LYS A 397 12.24 -32.85 5.52
C LYS A 397 13.05 -33.04 4.25
N THR A 398 12.65 -32.34 3.20
CA THR A 398 13.38 -32.19 1.94
C THR A 398 13.25 -30.73 1.46
N SER A 399 13.87 -30.37 0.35
CA SER A 399 13.80 -28.99 -0.15
C SER A 399 13.96 -28.87 -1.66
N PHE A 400 13.47 -27.74 -2.19
CA PHE A 400 13.73 -27.28 -3.55
C PHE A 400 14.05 -25.79 -3.53
N THR A 401 14.56 -25.27 -4.65
CA THR A 401 14.90 -23.84 -4.78
C THR A 401 13.94 -23.13 -5.73
N ILE A 402 13.66 -21.88 -5.41
CA ILE A 402 12.99 -20.93 -6.29
C ILE A 402 13.86 -19.69 -6.48
N THR A 403 13.62 -18.95 -7.55
CA THR A 403 14.24 -17.64 -7.81
C THR A 403 13.16 -16.58 -7.88
N VAL A 404 13.22 -15.61 -6.98
CA VAL A 404 12.37 -14.42 -7.00
C VAL A 404 13.12 -13.29 -7.70
N LYS A 405 12.52 -12.74 -8.75
CA LYS A 405 13.06 -11.64 -9.55
C LYS A 405 12.41 -10.33 -9.14
N SER A 406 13.21 -9.26 -9.11
CA SER A 406 12.71 -7.89 -8.94
C SER A 406 11.78 -7.51 -10.09
N ILE A 407 10.83 -6.63 -9.80
CA ILE A 407 9.94 -6.06 -10.81
C ILE A 407 10.55 -4.73 -11.27
N ASP A 408 11.02 -4.69 -12.52
CA ASP A 408 11.64 -3.50 -13.08
C ASP A 408 10.61 -2.39 -13.34
N VAL A 409 10.98 -1.16 -12.97
CA VAL A 409 10.21 0.03 -13.34
C VAL A 409 10.34 0.24 -14.85
N THR A 410 9.22 0.38 -15.54
CA THR A 410 9.15 0.61 -17.00
C THR A 410 8.71 2.03 -17.35
N SER A 411 8.04 2.74 -16.43
CA SER A 411 7.69 4.15 -16.62
C SER A 411 7.62 4.91 -15.30
N VAL A 412 7.95 6.20 -15.35
CA VAL A 412 7.78 7.15 -14.23
C VAL A 412 6.94 8.32 -14.72
N LYS A 413 5.79 8.55 -14.09
CA LYS A 413 4.94 9.72 -14.35
C LYS A 413 4.89 10.61 -13.12
N ILE A 414 5.12 11.90 -13.29
CA ILE A 414 4.98 12.89 -12.21
C ILE A 414 3.61 13.57 -12.32
N THR A 415 2.96 13.78 -11.19
CA THR A 415 1.67 14.46 -11.06
C THR A 415 1.75 15.56 -10.00
N GLY A 416 0.98 16.64 -10.17
CA GLY A 416 0.93 17.79 -9.26
C GLY A 416 -0.25 18.71 -9.57
N ASP A 417 -0.48 19.71 -8.71
CA ASP A 417 -1.61 20.65 -8.78
C ASP A 417 -1.36 21.81 -9.77
N GLY A 418 -1.01 21.46 -11.02
CA GLY A 418 -0.73 22.43 -12.09
C GLY A 418 0.75 22.74 -12.29
N ASN A 419 1.07 23.57 -13.27
CA ASN A 419 2.44 23.84 -13.73
C ASN A 419 2.91 25.29 -13.48
N SER A 420 2.17 26.07 -12.70
CA SER A 420 2.54 27.44 -12.33
C SER A 420 2.44 27.67 -10.82
N MET A 421 3.44 28.37 -10.27
CA MET A 421 3.55 28.61 -8.83
C MET A 421 3.93 30.06 -8.55
N ALA A 422 3.32 30.69 -7.56
CA ALA A 422 3.77 32.00 -7.10
C ALA A 422 5.09 31.86 -6.33
N LYS A 423 6.02 32.81 -6.47
CA LYS A 423 7.27 32.86 -5.69
C LYS A 423 6.99 32.73 -4.19
N GLY A 424 7.78 31.89 -3.51
CA GLY A 424 7.65 31.60 -2.08
C GLY A 424 6.63 30.51 -1.74
N SER A 425 5.76 30.11 -2.67
CA SER A 425 4.83 28.99 -2.47
C SER A 425 5.52 27.63 -2.57
N SER A 426 4.79 26.57 -2.21
CA SER A 426 5.26 25.18 -2.31
C SER A 426 4.16 24.28 -2.86
N MET A 427 4.55 23.19 -3.53
CA MET A 427 3.66 22.22 -4.16
C MET A 427 4.21 20.81 -3.97
N GLN A 428 3.35 19.88 -3.57
CA GLN A 428 3.72 18.46 -3.49
C GLN A 428 3.56 17.80 -4.86
N LEU A 429 4.64 17.23 -5.39
CA LEU A 429 4.58 16.35 -6.55
C LEU A 429 4.50 14.90 -6.11
N LYS A 430 3.87 14.05 -6.92
CA LYS A 430 3.81 12.60 -6.73
C LYS A 430 4.33 11.88 -7.96
N ALA A 431 5.33 11.03 -7.76
CA ALA A 431 5.77 10.07 -8.78
C ALA A 431 4.88 8.82 -8.74
N VAL A 432 4.46 8.37 -9.92
CA VAL A 432 3.66 7.16 -10.15
C VAL A 432 4.47 6.26 -11.06
N LEU A 433 4.82 5.07 -10.55
CA LEU A 433 5.63 4.08 -11.26
C LEU A 433 4.73 3.06 -11.95
N LYS A 434 5.19 2.50 -13.07
CA LYS A 434 4.57 1.30 -13.67
C LYS A 434 5.60 0.18 -13.84
N PRO A 435 5.18 -1.10 -13.72
CA PRO A 435 3.82 -1.54 -13.35
C PRO A 435 3.46 -1.22 -11.89
N ASP A 436 2.17 -1.28 -11.52
CA ASP A 436 1.71 -0.95 -10.15
C ASP A 436 2.22 -1.94 -9.09
N SER A 437 2.73 -3.09 -9.53
CA SER A 437 3.29 -4.14 -8.69
C SER A 437 4.73 -3.88 -8.22
N VAL A 438 5.36 -2.76 -8.61
CA VAL A 438 6.69 -2.39 -8.13
C VAL A 438 6.63 -2.12 -6.62
N THR A 439 7.35 -2.92 -5.85
CA THR A 439 7.44 -2.84 -4.38
C THR A 439 8.50 -1.84 -3.91
N ASP A 440 9.63 -1.74 -4.62
CA ASP A 440 10.73 -0.81 -4.33
C ASP A 440 10.52 0.55 -5.03
N ALA A 441 9.44 1.25 -4.66
CA ALA A 441 9.00 2.48 -5.31
C ALA A 441 9.82 3.75 -4.96
N ILE A 442 11.13 3.60 -4.78
CA ILE A 442 12.04 4.69 -4.44
C ILE A 442 12.42 5.45 -5.72
N VAL A 443 12.27 6.78 -5.70
CA VAL A 443 12.74 7.68 -6.75
C VAL A 443 13.66 8.75 -6.20
N GLN A 444 14.63 9.17 -7.01
CA GLN A 444 15.49 10.31 -6.72
C GLN A 444 14.94 11.55 -7.42
N TRP A 445 14.70 12.61 -6.65
CA TRP A 445 14.23 13.88 -7.17
C TRP A 445 15.37 14.83 -7.51
N SER A 446 15.22 15.62 -8.57
CA SER A 446 16.15 16.71 -8.92
C SER A 446 15.43 17.86 -9.61
N SER A 447 16.06 19.04 -9.63
CA SER A 447 15.60 20.21 -10.36
C SER A 447 16.67 20.64 -11.34
N SER A 448 16.27 21.01 -12.56
CA SER A 448 17.17 21.57 -13.57
C SER A 448 17.70 22.97 -13.19
N ASN A 449 17.02 23.69 -12.29
CA ASN A 449 17.45 24.99 -11.79
C ASN A 449 16.98 25.23 -10.34
N ASN A 450 17.87 24.94 -9.38
CA ASN A 450 17.62 25.13 -7.95
C ASN A 450 17.51 26.61 -7.52
N GLU A 451 17.91 27.58 -8.34
CA GLU A 451 17.69 29.00 -8.03
C GLU A 451 16.24 29.43 -8.32
N VAL A 452 15.57 28.75 -9.25
CA VAL A 452 14.16 28.98 -9.62
C VAL A 452 13.23 28.16 -8.74
N ALA A 453 13.46 26.85 -8.66
CA ALA A 453 12.67 25.95 -7.81
C ALA A 453 13.52 24.78 -7.30
N THR A 454 13.41 24.47 -6.01
CA THR A 454 14.04 23.30 -5.38
C THR A 454 13.02 22.21 -5.14
N VAL A 455 13.43 20.95 -5.18
CA VAL A 455 12.61 19.80 -4.80
C VAL A 455 13.33 19.00 -3.72
N ASP A 456 12.62 18.54 -2.69
CA ASP A 456 13.19 17.66 -1.66
C ASP A 456 13.06 16.16 -2.01
N GLU A 457 13.61 15.30 -1.17
CA GLU A 457 13.59 13.83 -1.35
C GLU A 457 12.16 13.25 -1.37
N LYS A 458 11.17 14.00 -0.89
CA LYS A 458 9.76 13.59 -0.86
C LYS A 458 8.94 14.18 -2.01
N GLY A 459 9.57 14.93 -2.92
CA GLY A 459 8.88 15.57 -4.05
C GLY A 459 8.19 16.90 -3.68
N MET A 460 8.50 17.51 -2.54
CA MET A 460 8.00 18.83 -2.20
C MET A 460 8.81 19.90 -2.92
N VAL A 461 8.16 20.63 -3.82
CA VAL A 461 8.77 21.71 -4.59
C VAL A 461 8.55 23.05 -3.89
N LYS A 462 9.58 23.88 -3.81
CA LYS A 462 9.52 25.27 -3.33
C LYS A 462 9.93 26.24 -4.43
N ALA A 463 9.08 27.23 -4.71
CA ALA A 463 9.35 28.28 -5.69
C ALA A 463 10.20 29.39 -5.07
N LEU A 464 11.36 29.70 -5.65
CA LEU A 464 12.34 30.63 -5.08
C LEU A 464 12.49 31.92 -5.88
N SER A 465 12.56 31.83 -7.21
CA SER A 465 12.68 32.97 -8.10
C SER A 465 11.90 32.75 -9.39
N THR A 466 11.58 33.82 -10.11
CA THR A 466 10.81 33.76 -11.36
C THR A 466 11.58 33.04 -12.46
N GLY A 467 10.87 32.20 -13.20
CA GLY A 467 11.45 31.47 -14.32
C GLY A 467 10.89 30.06 -14.45
N ARG A 468 11.50 29.28 -15.34
CA ARG A 468 11.12 27.89 -15.59
C ARG A 468 12.16 26.94 -14.99
N ALA A 469 11.68 25.94 -14.28
CA ALA A 469 12.48 24.81 -13.79
C ALA A 469 11.82 23.50 -14.19
N GLU A 470 12.63 22.48 -14.48
CA GLU A 470 12.17 21.13 -14.78
C GLU A 470 12.53 20.22 -13.63
N ILE A 471 11.50 19.62 -13.01
CA ILE A 471 11.66 18.69 -11.91
C ILE A 471 11.66 17.27 -12.48
N ALA A 472 12.66 16.48 -12.10
CA ALA A 472 12.77 15.09 -12.51
C ALA A 472 12.65 14.14 -11.31
N ALA A 473 12.06 12.97 -11.56
CA ALA A 473 12.03 11.84 -10.65
C ALA A 473 12.63 10.63 -11.38
N THR A 474 13.72 10.09 -10.84
CA THR A 474 14.48 8.99 -11.46
C THR A 474 14.34 7.73 -10.62
N SER A 475 13.87 6.63 -11.21
CA SER A 475 13.82 5.33 -10.55
C SER A 475 15.22 4.73 -10.36
N ILE A 476 15.32 3.71 -9.50
CA ILE A 476 16.60 3.05 -9.20
C ILE A 476 17.30 2.44 -10.43
N ASN A 477 16.52 1.98 -11.42
CA ASN A 477 17.02 1.46 -12.69
C ASN A 477 17.19 2.55 -13.78
N GLY A 478 17.08 3.84 -13.42
CA GLY A 478 17.42 4.97 -14.29
C GLY A 478 16.31 5.50 -15.20
N ILE A 479 15.06 5.03 -15.06
CA ILE A 479 13.92 5.59 -15.80
C ILE A 479 13.54 6.95 -15.22
N VAL A 480 13.37 7.95 -16.08
CA VAL A 480 13.15 9.35 -15.67
C VAL A 480 11.75 9.82 -16.07
N GLY A 481 11.02 10.38 -15.12
CA GLY A 481 9.84 11.22 -15.35
C GLY A 481 10.19 12.68 -15.18
N GLN A 482 9.56 13.58 -15.96
CA GLN A 482 9.80 15.03 -15.90
C GLN A 482 8.52 15.81 -15.68
N TYR A 483 8.64 16.97 -15.02
CA TYR A 483 7.54 17.89 -14.71
C TYR A 483 8.01 19.34 -14.78
N SER A 484 7.44 20.13 -15.69
CA SER A 484 7.82 21.53 -15.89
C SER A 484 7.04 22.45 -14.95
N ILE A 485 7.76 23.35 -14.26
CA ILE A 485 7.20 24.35 -13.35
C ILE A 485 7.60 25.75 -13.82
N ASN A 486 6.63 26.66 -13.85
CA ASN A 486 6.81 28.07 -14.14
C ASN A 486 6.49 28.93 -12.91
N VAL A 487 7.53 29.56 -12.34
CA VAL A 487 7.40 30.41 -11.17
C VAL A 487 7.06 31.84 -11.59
N THR A 488 5.96 32.36 -11.08
CA THR A 488 5.42 33.69 -11.37
C THR A 488 5.45 34.58 -10.13
N VAL A 489 5.45 35.89 -10.34
CA VAL A 489 5.31 36.88 -9.28
C VAL A 489 4.19 37.85 -9.69
N PRO A 490 3.11 37.97 -8.89
CA PRO A 490 2.04 38.88 -9.21
C PRO A 490 2.47 40.34 -9.03
N CYS A 491 2.01 41.20 -9.93
CA CYS A 491 2.16 42.64 -9.89
C CYS A 491 1.30 43.22 -8.76
N VAL A 492 1.95 43.95 -7.86
CA VAL A 492 1.32 44.65 -6.73
C VAL A 492 1.03 46.10 -7.09
N SER A 493 1.94 46.76 -7.82
CA SER A 493 1.72 48.10 -8.38
C SER A 493 2.44 48.31 -9.70
N ILE A 494 1.95 49.27 -10.49
CA ILE A 494 2.55 49.74 -11.73
C ILE A 494 2.81 51.24 -11.60
N ASN A 495 4.00 51.69 -11.98
CA ASN A 495 4.39 53.10 -11.97
C ASN A 495 4.75 53.53 -13.39
N LEU A 496 4.56 54.82 -13.68
CA LEU A 496 4.93 55.45 -14.94
C LEU A 496 6.03 56.47 -14.70
N ASN A 497 6.93 56.64 -15.67
CA ASN A 497 7.97 57.67 -15.61
C ASN A 497 7.40 59.11 -15.67
N SER A 498 6.16 59.27 -16.14
CA SER A 498 5.43 60.53 -16.07
C SER A 498 3.93 60.32 -15.89
N THR A 499 3.29 61.18 -15.09
CA THR A 499 1.84 61.25 -14.93
C THR A 499 1.20 62.24 -15.89
N GLU A 500 1.98 63.14 -16.49
CA GLU A 500 1.51 64.12 -17.48
C GLU A 500 2.55 64.35 -18.57
N VAL A 501 2.14 64.49 -19.82
CA VAL A 501 3.06 64.76 -20.94
C VAL A 501 2.42 65.72 -21.93
N THR A 502 3.22 66.67 -22.40
CA THR A 502 2.87 67.48 -23.58
C THR A 502 3.67 67.00 -24.77
N VAL A 503 2.99 66.62 -25.85
CA VAL A 503 3.61 66.27 -27.14
C VAL A 503 3.06 67.17 -28.23
N TYR A 504 3.86 67.47 -29.26
CA TYR A 504 3.33 68.11 -30.46
C TYR A 504 2.72 67.07 -31.40
N LYS A 505 1.84 67.50 -32.31
CA LYS A 505 1.34 66.64 -33.39
C LYS A 505 2.51 65.97 -34.13
N ASP A 506 2.34 64.69 -34.45
CA ASP A 506 3.30 63.80 -35.11
C ASP A 506 4.59 63.52 -34.31
N ALA A 507 4.85 64.27 -33.22
CA ALA A 507 5.90 63.96 -32.26
C ALA A 507 5.48 62.79 -31.35
N SER A 508 6.48 62.12 -30.76
CA SER A 508 6.25 60.97 -29.88
C SER A 508 6.98 61.11 -28.55
N PHE A 509 6.45 60.42 -27.54
CA PHE A 509 7.02 60.30 -26.19
C PHE A 509 7.00 58.83 -25.74
N GLU A 510 8.06 58.37 -25.06
CA GLU A 510 8.14 57.01 -24.52
C GLU A 510 7.67 56.98 -23.06
N LEU A 511 6.46 56.45 -22.85
CA LEU A 511 5.89 56.26 -21.53
C LEU A 511 6.34 54.91 -20.95
N ALA A 512 7.47 54.94 -20.25
CA ALA A 512 8.02 53.76 -19.59
C ALA A 512 7.18 53.38 -18.36
N SER A 513 6.86 52.08 -18.22
CA SER A 513 6.22 51.52 -17.04
C SER A 513 7.17 50.63 -16.25
N THR A 514 7.14 50.70 -14.92
CA THR A 514 7.84 49.78 -14.03
C THR A 514 6.84 49.05 -13.13
N LEU A 515 7.03 47.74 -12.96
CA LEU A 515 6.22 46.92 -12.06
C LEU A 515 6.87 46.82 -10.68
N SER A 516 6.05 46.71 -9.65
CA SER A 516 6.47 46.37 -8.29
C SER A 516 5.75 45.10 -7.82
N PRO A 517 6.48 44.09 -7.31
CA PRO A 517 7.94 44.03 -7.26
C PRO A 517 8.56 43.98 -8.67
N VAL A 518 9.86 44.30 -8.78
CA VAL A 518 10.55 44.43 -10.08
C VAL A 518 10.59 43.12 -10.88
N ASP A 519 10.49 41.98 -10.19
CA ASP A 519 10.42 40.64 -10.78
C ASP A 519 8.97 40.21 -11.10
N ALA A 520 7.98 41.11 -11.03
CA ALA A 520 6.61 40.77 -11.41
C ALA A 520 6.53 40.26 -12.87
N THR A 521 5.78 39.18 -13.08
CA THR A 521 5.69 38.48 -14.37
C THR A 521 4.43 38.82 -15.17
N ASP A 522 3.55 39.67 -14.64
CA ASP A 522 2.33 40.10 -15.33
C ASP A 522 2.66 40.93 -16.58
N LYS A 523 1.94 40.64 -17.67
CA LYS A 523 2.11 41.38 -18.92
C LYS A 523 1.54 42.80 -18.78
N VAL A 524 2.33 43.80 -19.17
CA VAL A 524 1.87 45.18 -19.29
C VAL A 524 1.08 45.36 -20.59
N SER A 525 0.00 46.12 -20.51
CA SER A 525 -0.79 46.56 -21.66
C SER A 525 -1.09 48.07 -21.55
N TYR A 526 -1.21 48.74 -22.69
CA TYR A 526 -1.50 50.19 -22.76
C TYR A 526 -2.80 50.43 -23.52
N LYS A 527 -3.55 51.44 -23.08
CA LYS A 527 -4.80 51.90 -23.74
C LYS A 527 -4.88 53.42 -23.71
N VAL A 528 -5.27 54.03 -24.83
CA VAL A 528 -5.58 55.46 -24.90
C VAL A 528 -7.09 55.68 -24.87
N ALA A 529 -7.55 56.67 -24.13
CA ALA A 529 -8.97 56.99 -23.97
C ALA A 529 -9.58 57.58 -25.26
N ASN A 530 -8.83 58.43 -25.98
CA ASN A 530 -9.26 59.01 -27.25
C ASN A 530 -8.16 58.87 -28.33
N PRO A 531 -8.24 57.85 -29.22
CA PRO A 531 -7.28 57.60 -30.27
C PRO A 531 -7.26 58.67 -31.40
N GLY A 532 -8.23 59.59 -31.41
CA GLY A 532 -8.24 60.74 -32.32
C GLY A 532 -7.26 61.84 -31.92
N ILE A 533 -6.94 61.95 -30.62
CA ILE A 533 -6.02 62.97 -30.08
C ILE A 533 -4.60 62.45 -30.02
N ALA A 534 -4.39 61.23 -29.51
CA ALA A 534 -3.09 60.55 -29.48
C ALA A 534 -3.27 59.04 -29.61
N ILE A 535 -2.23 58.31 -30.02
CA ILE A 535 -2.18 56.84 -30.00
C ILE A 535 -1.04 56.36 -29.12
N VAL A 536 -1.16 55.13 -28.61
CA VAL A 536 -0.10 54.44 -27.87
C VAL A 536 0.07 53.03 -28.44
N ASN A 537 1.31 52.55 -28.57
CA ASN A 537 1.61 51.19 -29.00
C ASN A 537 1.87 50.25 -27.80
N ASP A 538 2.16 48.97 -28.08
CA ASP A 538 2.40 47.95 -27.05
C ASP A 538 3.66 48.22 -26.18
N SER A 539 4.59 49.06 -26.65
CA SER A 539 5.80 49.45 -25.91
C SER A 539 5.63 50.77 -25.12
N GLY A 540 4.43 51.34 -25.08
CA GLY A 540 4.17 52.60 -24.37
C GLY A 540 4.60 53.86 -25.13
N LYS A 541 4.90 53.78 -26.43
CA LYS A 541 5.21 54.96 -27.26
C LYS A 541 3.93 55.69 -27.64
N ILE A 542 3.79 56.91 -27.13
CA ILE A 542 2.67 57.81 -27.39
C ILE A 542 3.01 58.68 -28.60
N THR A 543 2.10 58.82 -29.56
CA THR A 543 2.23 59.73 -30.71
C THR A 543 1.04 60.68 -30.77
N GLY A 544 1.30 61.98 -30.84
CA GLY A 544 0.26 63.02 -30.96
C GLY A 544 -0.38 63.02 -32.36
N ARG A 545 -1.70 63.17 -32.44
CA ARG A 545 -2.45 63.20 -33.71
C ARG A 545 -3.21 64.50 -33.95
N ALA A 546 -3.91 65.01 -32.93
CA ALA A 546 -4.72 66.22 -33.04
C ALA A 546 -4.66 67.02 -31.74
N ALA A 547 -4.85 68.34 -31.83
CA ALA A 547 -4.83 69.24 -30.67
C ALA A 547 -5.91 68.84 -29.65
N GLY A 548 -5.54 68.76 -28.37
CA GLY A 548 -6.47 68.40 -27.30
C GLY A 548 -5.82 67.60 -26.17
N GLU A 549 -6.65 67.07 -25.27
CA GLU A 549 -6.23 66.24 -24.15
C GLU A 549 -6.82 64.83 -24.22
N THR A 550 -6.01 63.84 -23.87
CA THR A 550 -6.46 62.46 -23.68
C THR A 550 -5.71 61.80 -22.52
N LYS A 551 -6.06 60.56 -22.19
CA LYS A 551 -5.45 59.80 -21.10
C LYS A 551 -4.95 58.47 -21.63
N VAL A 552 -3.73 58.11 -21.26
CA VAL A 552 -3.16 56.78 -21.49
C VAL A 552 -3.15 56.01 -20.18
N THR A 553 -3.64 54.78 -20.19
CA THR A 553 -3.69 53.86 -19.04
C THR A 553 -2.79 52.66 -19.32
N ALA A 554 -1.83 52.40 -18.45
CA ALA A 554 -1.05 51.16 -18.41
C ALA A 554 -1.68 50.19 -17.40
N SER A 555 -1.70 48.89 -17.69
CA SER A 555 -2.32 47.86 -16.84
C SER A 555 -1.51 46.56 -16.78
N ALA A 556 -1.35 46.00 -15.59
CA ALA A 556 -0.68 44.71 -15.32
C ALA A 556 -1.24 44.08 -14.03
N GLY A 557 -1.53 42.77 -14.00
CA GLY A 557 -2.01 42.06 -12.80
C GLY A 557 -3.27 42.67 -12.16
N GLY A 558 -4.14 43.29 -12.97
CA GLY A 558 -5.32 44.03 -12.48
C GLY A 558 -5.03 45.39 -11.83
N LYS A 559 -3.77 45.84 -11.84
CA LYS A 559 -3.34 47.18 -11.38
C LYS A 559 -3.23 48.13 -12.56
N THR A 560 -3.44 49.41 -12.33
CA THR A 560 -3.44 50.44 -13.37
C THR A 560 -2.67 51.69 -12.95
N ALA A 561 -2.00 52.35 -13.89
CA ALA A 561 -1.46 53.69 -13.75
C ALA A 561 -1.83 54.54 -14.98
N THR A 562 -1.95 55.85 -14.82
CA THR A 562 -2.44 56.74 -15.88
C THR A 562 -1.52 57.93 -16.12
N CYS A 563 -1.42 58.34 -17.39
CA CYS A 563 -0.74 59.54 -17.83
C CYS A 563 -1.73 60.44 -18.60
N ASN A 564 -1.86 61.71 -18.20
CA ASN A 564 -2.59 62.72 -18.97
C ASN A 564 -1.70 63.20 -20.14
N VAL A 565 -2.24 63.18 -21.36
CA VAL A 565 -1.53 63.53 -22.58
C VAL A 565 -2.17 64.77 -23.18
N THR A 566 -1.42 65.87 -23.22
CA THR A 566 -1.79 67.09 -23.94
C THR A 566 -1.07 67.11 -25.28
N VAL A 567 -1.83 67.19 -26.36
CA VAL A 567 -1.28 67.32 -27.71
C VAL A 567 -1.41 68.77 -28.15
N LYS A 568 -0.27 69.42 -28.39
CA LYS A 568 -0.20 70.80 -28.86
C LYS A 568 0.15 70.88 -30.35
N ARG A 569 -0.13 72.02 -30.96
CA ARG A 569 0.24 72.31 -32.35
C ARG A 569 0.91 73.67 -32.45
N LYS A 570 1.95 73.75 -33.28
CA LYS A 570 2.64 75.01 -33.56
C LYS A 570 1.88 75.77 -34.63
N LEU A 571 1.42 76.97 -34.30
CA LEU A 571 0.59 77.79 -35.16
C LEU A 571 1.30 78.15 -36.47
N ASP A 572 2.63 78.19 -36.48
CA ASP A 572 3.44 78.49 -37.67
C ASP A 572 3.25 77.47 -38.81
N ASP A 573 2.72 76.28 -38.52
CA ASP A 573 2.39 75.23 -39.51
C ASP A 573 1.04 75.47 -40.24
N PHE A 574 0.38 76.60 -39.99
CA PHE A 574 -0.99 76.85 -40.41
C PHE A 574 -1.13 77.97 -41.44
N ARG A 575 -2.15 77.87 -42.29
CA ARG A 575 -2.56 78.94 -43.20
C ARG A 575 -3.58 79.84 -42.51
N ILE A 576 -3.37 81.16 -42.62
CA ILE A 576 -4.33 82.16 -42.19
C ILE A 576 -5.02 82.79 -43.41
N GLU A 577 -6.33 82.97 -43.32
CA GLU A 577 -7.19 83.54 -44.36
C GLU A 577 -7.80 84.86 -43.90
N GLY A 578 -8.12 85.75 -44.85
CA GLY A 578 -8.76 87.03 -44.57
C GLY A 578 -7.81 88.18 -44.27
N VAL A 579 -6.51 88.04 -44.57
CA VAL A 579 -5.54 89.14 -44.61
C VAL A 579 -5.45 89.64 -46.05
N ILE A 580 -6.07 90.79 -46.34
CA ILE A 580 -6.07 91.42 -47.66
C ILE A 580 -5.74 92.92 -47.55
N ASP A 581 -5.25 93.51 -48.63
CA ASP A 581 -5.00 94.94 -48.71
C ASP A 581 -6.33 95.73 -48.59
N LYS A 582 -6.28 96.91 -47.97
CA LYS A 582 -7.45 97.76 -47.67
C LYS A 582 -7.16 99.23 -47.92
N GLU A 583 -8.21 100.01 -48.07
CA GLU A 583 -8.11 101.48 -48.11
C GLU A 583 -8.25 102.07 -46.70
N TYR A 584 -7.59 103.19 -46.44
CA TYR A 584 -7.68 103.90 -45.17
C TYR A 584 -8.92 104.77 -45.11
N THR A 585 -9.85 104.44 -44.21
CA THR A 585 -11.13 105.16 -44.05
C THR A 585 -11.14 106.10 -42.84
N GLY A 586 -9.97 106.52 -42.33
CA GLY A 586 -9.86 107.41 -41.16
C GLY A 586 -9.97 106.73 -39.79
N SER A 587 -9.81 105.40 -39.70
CA SER A 587 -9.86 104.63 -38.44
C SER A 587 -8.99 103.37 -38.51
N LYS A 588 -8.72 102.75 -37.34
CA LYS A 588 -7.94 101.50 -37.25
C LYS A 588 -8.54 100.38 -38.12
N VAL A 589 -7.77 99.89 -39.09
CA VAL A 589 -8.18 98.84 -40.04
C VAL A 589 -8.05 97.46 -39.38
N LYS A 590 -9.17 96.81 -39.07
CA LYS A 590 -9.24 95.44 -38.56
C LYS A 590 -9.93 94.54 -39.57
N GLN A 591 -9.43 93.32 -39.72
CA GLN A 591 -9.94 92.32 -40.66
C GLN A 591 -10.49 91.09 -39.95
N LYS A 592 -11.42 90.37 -40.61
CA LYS A 592 -11.97 89.10 -40.11
C LYS A 592 -10.99 87.98 -40.48
N ILE A 593 -10.12 87.64 -39.53
CA ILE A 593 -9.13 86.59 -39.70
C ILE A 593 -9.73 85.23 -39.36
N LYS A 594 -9.56 84.27 -40.28
CA LYS A 594 -9.94 82.87 -40.10
C LYS A 594 -8.67 82.01 -40.11
N VAL A 595 -8.52 81.16 -39.10
CA VAL A 595 -7.41 80.20 -38.99
C VAL A 595 -8.00 78.80 -39.05
N THR A 596 -7.40 77.90 -39.83
CA THR A 596 -7.92 76.53 -40.03
C THR A 596 -6.86 75.47 -39.83
N ASP A 597 -7.18 74.46 -39.02
CA ASP A 597 -6.46 73.20 -38.83
C ASP A 597 -7.00 72.12 -39.77
N GLY A 598 -6.47 72.03 -40.98
CA GLY A 598 -7.07 71.19 -42.01
C GLY A 598 -8.52 71.62 -42.28
N SER A 599 -9.49 70.75 -41.97
CA SER A 599 -10.93 71.07 -42.06
C SER A 599 -11.51 71.78 -40.85
N THR A 600 -10.81 71.80 -39.71
CA THR A 600 -11.31 72.39 -38.46
C THR A 600 -11.05 73.89 -38.47
N VAL A 601 -12.11 74.69 -38.36
CA VAL A 601 -11.98 76.15 -38.16
C VAL A 601 -11.67 76.40 -36.69
N LEU A 602 -10.61 77.16 -36.40
CA LEU A 602 -10.22 77.47 -35.03
C LEU A 602 -11.09 78.58 -34.45
N ASP A 603 -11.31 78.51 -33.13
CA ASP A 603 -12.11 79.48 -32.39
C ASP A 603 -11.26 80.70 -32.02
N LYS A 604 -11.59 81.86 -32.57
CA LYS A 604 -10.98 83.13 -32.15
C LYS A 604 -11.28 83.38 -30.67
N ASP A 605 -10.26 83.85 -29.94
CA ASP A 605 -10.22 84.14 -28.51
C ASP A 605 -10.18 82.89 -27.59
N LYS A 606 -10.27 81.68 -28.15
CA LYS A 606 -10.05 80.39 -27.43
C LYS A 606 -8.80 79.64 -27.92
N ASP A 607 -8.65 79.51 -29.23
CA ASP A 607 -7.54 78.80 -29.89
C ASP A 607 -6.48 79.77 -30.43
N TYR A 608 -6.85 81.01 -30.73
CA TYR A 608 -5.93 82.06 -31.14
C TYR A 608 -6.50 83.45 -30.86
N LYS A 609 -5.64 84.45 -30.70
CA LYS A 609 -6.01 85.88 -30.66
C LYS A 609 -5.39 86.62 -31.85
N VAL A 610 -5.97 87.77 -32.19
CA VAL A 610 -5.50 88.61 -33.31
C VAL A 610 -5.21 90.02 -32.81
N SER A 611 -4.01 90.52 -33.08
CA SER A 611 -3.57 91.89 -32.85
C SER A 611 -3.04 92.52 -34.13
N TYR A 612 -2.92 93.85 -34.14
CA TYR A 612 -2.48 94.62 -35.30
C TYR A 612 -1.43 95.64 -34.89
N THR A 613 -0.46 95.88 -35.77
CA THR A 613 0.51 96.99 -35.68
C THR A 613 0.39 97.87 -36.91
N ASP A 614 0.65 99.18 -36.74
CA ASP A 614 0.64 100.20 -37.81
C ASP A 614 -0.66 100.25 -38.64
N ASN A 615 -1.79 99.86 -38.05
CA ASN A 615 -3.07 99.74 -38.74
C ASN A 615 -3.96 100.99 -38.67
N ASP A 616 -3.43 102.13 -38.24
CA ASP A 616 -4.14 103.40 -38.07
C ASP A 616 -3.70 104.49 -39.05
N ARG A 617 -2.90 104.14 -40.06
CA ARG A 617 -2.40 105.04 -41.11
C ARG A 617 -2.18 104.26 -42.42
N THR A 618 -2.03 104.99 -43.52
CA THR A 618 -1.60 104.43 -44.80
C THR A 618 -0.16 103.91 -44.72
N GLY A 619 0.13 102.78 -45.34
CA GLY A 619 1.43 102.11 -45.24
C GLY A 619 1.29 100.58 -45.21
N THR A 620 2.34 99.91 -44.74
CA THR A 620 2.28 98.46 -44.46
C THR A 620 1.86 98.26 -43.01
N ALA A 621 0.76 97.54 -42.78
CA ALA A 621 0.29 97.14 -41.47
C ALA A 621 0.46 95.64 -41.29
N THR A 622 0.66 95.18 -40.05
CA THR A 622 0.87 93.75 -39.77
C THR A 622 -0.27 93.19 -38.92
N VAL A 623 -0.77 92.03 -39.31
CA VAL A 623 -1.64 91.18 -38.50
C VAL A 623 -0.77 90.15 -37.76
N LEU A 624 -0.83 90.16 -36.43
CA LEU A 624 -0.20 89.15 -35.58
C LEU A 624 -1.29 88.22 -35.03
N VAL A 625 -1.21 86.94 -35.40
CA VAL A 625 -2.06 85.87 -34.88
C VAL A 625 -1.26 85.07 -33.86
N THR A 626 -1.69 85.04 -32.59
CA THR A 626 -1.02 84.32 -31.51
C THR A 626 -1.87 83.14 -31.06
N GLY A 627 -1.29 81.94 -30.96
CA GLY A 627 -1.98 80.74 -30.48
C GLY A 627 -2.37 80.84 -29.00
N LEU A 628 -3.45 80.16 -28.64
CA LEU A 628 -3.98 79.99 -27.30
C LEU A 628 -4.32 78.51 -27.03
N GLY A 629 -4.31 78.10 -25.76
CA GLY A 629 -4.69 76.74 -25.36
C GLY A 629 -3.76 75.68 -25.94
N TYR A 630 -4.28 74.83 -26.82
CA TYR A 630 -3.52 73.75 -27.48
C TYR A 630 -2.74 74.21 -28.70
N TYR A 631 -2.87 75.48 -29.11
CA TYR A 631 -2.11 76.07 -30.20
C TYR A 631 -1.07 77.04 -29.63
N GLU A 632 0.18 76.90 -30.05
CA GLU A 632 1.31 77.70 -29.55
C GLU A 632 2.08 78.37 -30.69
N GLY A 633 2.76 79.47 -30.40
CA GLY A 633 3.49 80.24 -31.40
C GLY A 633 2.63 81.36 -32.00
N SER A 634 3.13 81.97 -33.07
CA SER A 634 2.48 83.13 -33.67
C SER A 634 2.88 83.32 -35.12
N ILE A 635 1.89 83.64 -35.95
CA ILE A 635 2.10 84.00 -37.36
C ILE A 635 1.90 85.50 -37.53
N GLU A 636 2.84 86.14 -38.22
CA GLU A 636 2.70 87.51 -38.71
C GLU A 636 2.42 87.52 -40.22
N LYS A 637 1.50 88.39 -40.65
CA LYS A 637 1.26 88.70 -42.06
C LYS A 637 1.02 90.18 -42.27
N ASP A 638 1.73 90.72 -43.23
CA ASP A 638 1.58 92.10 -43.66
C ASP A 638 0.42 92.26 -44.65
N PHE A 639 -0.21 93.42 -44.61
CA PHE A 639 -1.16 93.90 -45.61
C PHE A 639 -0.95 95.40 -45.84
N LYS A 640 -1.26 95.86 -47.05
CA LYS A 640 -1.14 97.25 -47.41
C LYS A 640 -2.42 98.01 -47.07
N ILE A 641 -2.26 99.19 -46.47
CA ILE A 641 -3.31 100.19 -46.29
C ILE A 641 -3.02 101.33 -47.28
N SER A 642 -3.78 101.40 -48.37
CA SER A 642 -3.66 102.45 -49.39
C SER A 642 -4.55 103.67 -49.08
N GLU A 643 -4.21 104.81 -49.66
CA GLU A 643 -5.10 105.97 -49.67
C GLU A 643 -6.42 105.63 -50.37
N GLU A 644 -7.53 106.19 -49.87
CA GLU A 644 -8.86 106.03 -50.47
C GLU A 644 -8.83 106.56 -51.91
N SER A 645 -9.25 105.74 -52.88
CA SER A 645 -9.32 106.15 -54.28
C SER A 645 -10.42 107.20 -54.45
N THR A 646 -10.08 108.48 -54.29
CA THR A 646 -10.92 109.58 -54.76
C THR A 646 -11.05 109.49 -56.28
N GLY A 647 -12.15 108.90 -56.73
CA GLY A 647 -12.52 108.88 -58.14
C GLY A 647 -12.75 110.31 -58.63
N LYS A 648 -11.71 110.96 -59.14
CA LYS A 648 -11.80 112.10 -60.07
C LYS A 648 -10.68 112.03 -61.10
N THR A 649 -11.10 111.88 -62.35
CA THR A 649 -10.33 111.99 -63.59
C THR A 649 -9.43 113.24 -63.58
N PRO A 650 -8.13 113.14 -63.91
CA PRO A 650 -7.26 114.30 -64.03
C PRO A 650 -7.28 114.86 -65.45
N ALA A 651 -7.49 116.17 -65.59
CA ALA A 651 -7.15 116.90 -66.80
C ALA A 651 -5.70 117.39 -66.69
N SER A 652 -4.87 116.76 -67.53
CA SER A 652 -3.84 117.36 -68.38
C SER A 652 -2.70 118.21 -67.78
N SER A 653 -1.49 117.69 -68.12
CA SER A 653 -0.28 118.43 -68.55
C SER A 653 0.47 119.19 -67.47
N THR A 654 1.79 119.12 -67.34
CA THR A 654 2.93 119.00 -68.29
C THR A 654 4.12 118.52 -67.44
N SER A 655 4.87 117.47 -67.81
CA SER A 655 6.09 117.51 -68.66
C SER A 655 7.27 118.32 -68.06
N PRO A 656 8.55 118.08 -68.44
CA PRO A 656 9.33 116.84 -68.41
C PRO A 656 10.77 117.09 -67.89
N GLY A 657 11.61 116.04 -67.82
CA GLY A 657 13.07 116.22 -67.98
C GLY A 657 13.91 115.41 -66.99
N ARG A 658 14.52 114.31 -67.45
CA ARG A 658 15.91 114.22 -67.96
C ARG A 658 16.97 114.14 -66.84
N THR A 659 17.42 112.91 -66.61
CA THR A 659 18.79 112.46 -66.22
C THR A 659 19.90 113.43 -66.68
N PRO A 660 21.04 113.62 -65.96
CA PRO A 660 22.12 112.59 -65.94
C PRO A 660 23.19 112.62 -64.80
N VAL A 661 23.87 111.47 -64.63
CA VAL A 661 25.35 111.24 -64.54
C VAL A 661 26.23 112.03 -63.54
N ALA A 662 26.65 111.30 -62.49
CA ALA A 662 28.02 110.89 -62.07
C ALA A 662 29.18 111.85 -61.70
N SER A 663 30.16 111.22 -61.01
CA SER A 663 31.56 111.58 -60.68
C SER A 663 31.76 112.27 -59.32
N LYS A 664 32.76 111.99 -58.47
CA LYS A 664 34.10 111.34 -58.58
C LYS A 664 34.63 111.17 -57.11
N VAL A 665 35.20 110.03 -56.65
CA VAL A 665 36.65 109.65 -56.50
C VAL A 665 37.43 110.46 -55.42
N PRO A 666 38.51 109.96 -54.72
CA PRO A 666 39.31 108.70 -54.79
C PRO A 666 39.38 107.92 -53.43
N ALA A 667 39.82 106.66 -53.26
CA ALA A 667 40.99 105.83 -53.65
C ALA A 667 42.28 106.00 -52.80
N ALA A 668 42.67 104.94 -52.06
CA ALA A 668 44.05 104.43 -51.75
C ALA A 668 44.00 103.52 -50.47
N SER A 669 44.32 102.21 -50.53
CA SER A 669 45.65 101.56 -50.34
C SER A 669 46.10 101.57 -48.86
N THR A 670 46.33 100.45 -48.13
CA THR A 670 47.39 99.43 -48.26
C THR A 670 47.12 98.21 -47.35
N ALA A 671 47.75 97.06 -47.62
CA ALA A 671 47.81 95.87 -46.75
C ALA A 671 48.70 96.05 -45.50
N PRO A 672 48.58 95.17 -44.48
CA PRO A 672 49.78 94.42 -44.08
C PRO A 672 49.53 92.96 -43.60
N SER A 673 50.65 92.24 -43.52
CA SER A 673 50.85 90.87 -43.05
C SER A 673 51.20 90.75 -41.56
N LYS A 674 51.10 89.51 -41.05
CA LYS A 674 51.83 88.86 -39.93
C LYS A 674 51.35 89.06 -38.48
N SER A 675 51.30 87.90 -37.79
CA SER A 675 50.98 87.61 -36.39
C SER A 675 51.78 88.39 -35.35
N PRO A 676 51.39 88.28 -34.07
CA PRO A 676 52.26 87.50 -33.17
C PRO A 676 51.51 86.53 -32.24
N ALA A 677 52.31 85.65 -31.65
CA ALA A 677 51.98 84.53 -30.79
C ALA A 677 52.13 84.87 -29.29
N VAL A 678 52.04 83.81 -28.45
CA VAL A 678 52.47 83.64 -27.04
C VAL A 678 51.37 83.97 -26.01
N SER A 679 51.04 83.21 -24.95
CA SER A 679 51.35 81.88 -24.37
C SER A 679 50.24 81.61 -23.32
N ALA A 680 49.87 80.38 -22.94
CA ALA A 680 50.60 79.55 -21.98
C ALA A 680 50.05 78.10 -21.95
N ALA A 681 50.97 77.14 -21.96
CA ALA A 681 50.90 75.89 -21.17
C ALA A 681 51.79 76.09 -19.91
N PRO A 682 51.62 75.33 -18.81
CA PRO A 682 52.24 74.00 -18.65
C PRO A 682 51.27 73.00 -17.95
N GLY A 683 51.39 71.67 -17.98
CA GLY A 683 52.55 70.80 -17.92
C GLY A 683 52.51 69.99 -16.61
N LYS A 684 52.21 68.69 -16.69
CA LYS A 684 52.86 67.61 -15.91
C LYS A 684 52.41 66.22 -16.41
N SER A 685 53.35 65.54 -17.04
CA SER A 685 53.60 64.08 -16.92
C SER A 685 53.76 63.72 -15.42
N PRO A 686 53.60 62.46 -14.92
CA PRO A 686 54.02 61.20 -15.55
C PRO A 686 52.96 60.06 -15.40
N THR A 687 53.06 58.84 -15.91
CA THR A 687 54.15 57.99 -16.42
C THR A 687 53.50 56.75 -17.07
N ALA A 688 54.20 56.16 -18.05
CA ALA A 688 54.41 54.73 -18.35
C ALA A 688 53.34 53.68 -17.93
N SER A 689 53.03 52.63 -18.69
CA SER A 689 53.98 51.73 -19.33
C SER A 689 53.21 50.61 -20.08
N THR A 690 53.72 50.26 -21.26
CA THR A 690 53.78 48.91 -21.87
C THR A 690 52.49 48.17 -22.31
N ALA A 691 52.28 48.14 -23.63
CA ALA A 691 52.14 46.89 -24.39
C ALA A 691 53.57 46.32 -24.69
N PRO A 692 53.81 45.16 -25.35
CA PRO A 692 52.90 44.26 -26.07
C PRO A 692 53.21 42.75 -25.91
N GLY A 693 52.41 41.90 -26.55
CA GLY A 693 52.74 40.48 -26.69
C GLY A 693 51.76 39.70 -27.54
N LYS A 694 51.89 39.85 -28.87
CA LYS A 694 51.18 39.08 -29.90
C LYS A 694 51.48 37.57 -29.82
N SER A 695 50.56 36.82 -30.43
CA SER A 695 50.80 35.64 -31.27
C SER A 695 50.70 34.28 -30.57
N THR A 696 49.62 33.53 -30.84
CA THR A 696 49.61 32.43 -31.83
C THR A 696 48.31 31.63 -31.70
N ALA A 697 47.68 31.34 -32.84
CA ALA A 697 46.74 30.23 -33.03
C ALA A 697 47.48 28.88 -32.80
N PRO A 698 46.85 27.69 -32.67
CA PRO A 698 45.59 27.30 -33.32
C PRO A 698 44.68 26.29 -32.58
N SER A 699 43.53 26.01 -33.20
CA SER A 699 42.91 24.68 -33.36
C SER A 699 42.86 23.71 -32.17
N ALA A 700 41.65 23.40 -31.71
CA ALA A 700 41.06 22.05 -31.82
C ALA A 700 39.71 21.97 -31.07
N ALA A 701 38.68 21.48 -31.75
CA ALA A 701 37.53 20.79 -31.15
C ALA A 701 38.04 19.47 -30.46
N PRO A 702 37.26 18.65 -29.71
CA PRO A 702 35.79 18.54 -29.69
C PRO A 702 35.17 18.16 -28.30
N SER A 703 33.89 17.79 -28.36
CA SER A 703 33.23 16.73 -27.58
C SER A 703 32.58 17.05 -26.22
N LYS A 704 31.27 16.75 -26.22
CA LYS A 704 30.47 16.02 -25.21
C LYS A 704 30.46 16.55 -23.77
N ILE A 705 29.26 16.89 -23.30
CA ILE A 705 28.52 16.02 -22.38
C ILE A 705 27.15 15.76 -22.99
#